data_AF-A0A446CXH1-F1
#
_entry.id   AF-A0A446CXH1-F1
#
_cell.length_a   1.000
_cell.length_b   1.000
_cell.length_c   1.000
_cell.angle_alpha   90.00
_cell.angle_beta   90.00
_cell.angle_gamma   90.00
#
_symmetry.space_group_name_H-M   'P 1'
#
loop_
_entity.id
_entity.type
_entity.pdbx_description
1 polymer ?
#
loop_
_entity_poly.entity_id
_entity_poly.type
_entity_poly.pdbx_seq_one_letter_code
_entity_poly.pdbx_strand_id
1 'polypeptide(L)'
;MDRRKFLKWGSFLTVSTATAGLAGCGGSDDDDDGNAGPSPGPVDPARYQYPQGVASGDPRPDSIVLWTRVIGESAAAVPVRVQLARDEGFSQLLVDAAVSAEPEWDHTVRHKVTGLDAGANYYYRFVAGASASPVGRTRTAPAENAAVEQLKFAFISCQDWSVNHWAAFEELAAQDLDFVVHLGDYVYETVKAGFQNGAVESAHAPLALPDGTARADGAVYATTLADYRTLYRSYRSDPRLQALHARFPIIAIWDDHEFSDDCWQDRQTYAAAEDEIHNTSRRRSASQAWFEFMPADVALDIANPSFENIRIYRDFRFGSLATLLMTDERLYRADHVIPEQQIGSEIGSRYFVPKRALSQVEAQKMAAAGGLLSPVSILGDSQRDWWKTQLRASTTAWNLWGNEVSLLRMQFDGAQAVAGLLAQGLATAQPVLAPLVPSMAQALAQDLKGADHASGKPVTAYPTLSALLSAQASIPPAAFAAQIKPALDAQLPPSLLLDEYLLNADQWDGYNAERKDLMAFVRDTGVRNLVALTGDIHAFFAGSVMDDYDAAAPEPVMVDLVTAGISSNSFFSYFKNVVDTDPSFAPARPLVYTEPDGAVLNTFNNTLKQFNGDWLRYADTDAQGFAVVTLTPGELRCVFNKLKPLAGNQAPALPAVATQTVLTVASGSPAVTVAG
;
A
#
# COMPACT_ATOMS: atom_id res chain seq x y z
N MET A 1 -19.33 -26.72 -26.70
CA MET A 1 -18.97 -25.35 -26.25
C MET A 1 -19.35 -24.37 -27.35
N ASP A 2 -20.22 -23.42 -27.05
CA ASP A 2 -20.69 -22.43 -28.03
C ASP A 2 -19.64 -21.34 -28.24
N ARG A 3 -19.09 -21.22 -29.46
CA ARG A 3 -18.09 -20.18 -29.82
C ARG A 3 -18.58 -18.76 -29.51
N ARG A 4 -19.90 -18.52 -29.46
CA ARG A 4 -20.46 -17.22 -29.08
C ARG A 4 -20.33 -16.92 -27.58
N LYS A 5 -20.30 -17.93 -26.72
CA LYS A 5 -19.98 -17.73 -25.29
C LYS A 5 -18.48 -17.51 -25.09
N PHE A 6 -17.61 -18.21 -25.81
CA PHE A 6 -16.16 -17.98 -25.71
C PHE A 6 -15.74 -16.54 -26.11
N LEU A 7 -16.33 -15.97 -27.16
CA LEU A 7 -16.07 -14.57 -27.55
C LEU A 7 -16.72 -13.53 -26.61
N LYS A 8 -17.85 -13.84 -25.96
CA LYS A 8 -18.48 -12.93 -24.99
C LYS A 8 -17.68 -12.78 -23.69
N TRP A 9 -17.04 -13.86 -23.25
CA TRP A 9 -16.25 -13.85 -22.01
C TRP A 9 -14.78 -13.43 -22.28
N GLY A 10 -14.38 -13.33 -23.55
CA GLY A 10 -13.03 -12.95 -23.99
C GLY A 10 -12.80 -11.46 -24.27
N SER A 11 -13.78 -10.55 -24.10
CA SER A 11 -13.53 -9.11 -24.28
C SER A 11 -14.45 -8.20 -23.47
N PHE A 12 -14.50 -8.36 -22.14
CA PHE A 12 -15.05 -7.31 -21.26
C PHE A 12 -14.28 -5.98 -21.41
N LEU A 13 -12.96 -6.06 -21.65
CA LEU A 13 -12.19 -4.93 -22.16
C LEU A 13 -12.42 -4.81 -23.67
N THR A 14 -13.07 -3.73 -24.08
CA THR A 14 -13.28 -3.41 -25.50
C THR A 14 -12.18 -2.48 -26.00
N VAL A 15 -11.87 -2.52 -27.31
CA VAL A 15 -10.76 -1.73 -27.89
C VAL A 15 -11.25 -0.93 -29.10
N SER A 16 -10.86 0.33 -29.19
CA SER A 16 -10.99 1.14 -30.40
C SER A 16 -9.66 1.83 -30.77
N THR A 17 -9.57 2.27 -32.02
CA THR A 17 -8.45 3.09 -32.52
C THR A 17 -8.95 4.50 -32.73
N ALA A 18 -8.22 5.50 -32.24
CA ALA A 18 -8.48 6.89 -32.54
C ALA A 18 -8.16 7.14 -34.02
N THR A 19 -9.13 7.66 -34.78
CA THR A 19 -8.94 7.96 -36.20
C THR A 19 -9.07 9.45 -36.44
N ALA A 20 -8.08 10.05 -37.11
CA ALA A 20 -8.17 11.42 -37.59
C ALA A 20 -9.03 11.49 -38.85
N GLY A 21 -10.36 11.57 -38.69
CA GLY A 21 -11.28 12.04 -39.72
C GLY A 21 -11.68 11.05 -40.81
N LEU A 22 -12.92 10.55 -40.70
CA LEU A 22 -13.97 10.73 -41.70
C LEU A 22 -15.29 10.44 -40.98
N ALA A 23 -15.92 11.50 -40.45
CA ALA A 23 -17.33 11.43 -40.10
C ALA A 23 -18.10 11.24 -41.40
N GLY A 24 -18.38 9.99 -41.76
CA GLY A 24 -19.26 9.68 -42.87
C GLY A 24 -20.67 10.15 -42.53
N CYS A 25 -21.05 11.33 -43.00
CA CYS A 25 -22.45 11.70 -43.15
C CYS A 25 -23.04 10.79 -44.24
N GLY A 26 -23.61 9.66 -43.84
CA GLY A 26 -24.40 8.81 -44.73
C GLY A 26 -25.75 9.47 -45.02
N GLY A 27 -25.76 10.45 -45.92
CA GLY A 27 -26.98 10.95 -46.56
C GLY A 27 -27.15 10.25 -47.91
N SER A 28 -28.19 9.46 -48.05
CA SER A 28 -28.73 9.07 -49.35
C SER A 28 -30.24 9.21 -49.28
N ASP A 29 -30.75 10.26 -49.91
CA ASP A 29 -32.13 10.33 -50.39
C ASP A 29 -32.31 9.25 -51.46
N ASP A 30 -33.36 8.46 -51.35
CA ASP A 30 -34.14 7.95 -52.48
C ASP A 30 -35.53 7.54 -51.95
N ASP A 31 -36.54 8.17 -52.53
CA ASP A 31 -37.97 7.92 -52.35
C ASP A 31 -38.37 6.55 -52.93
N ASP A 32 -39.15 5.74 -52.20
CA ASP A 32 -40.48 5.25 -52.64
C ASP A 32 -41.14 4.26 -51.65
N ASP A 33 -42.37 4.61 -51.30
CA ASP A 33 -43.58 3.80 -51.04
C ASP A 33 -43.59 2.56 -50.12
N GLY A 34 -44.24 2.75 -48.95
CA GLY A 34 -45.51 2.06 -48.70
C GLY A 34 -45.51 0.73 -47.97
N ASN A 35 -45.31 0.72 -46.64
CA ASN A 35 -46.09 -0.15 -45.75
C ASN A 35 -46.11 0.39 -44.30
N ALA A 36 -47.28 0.77 -43.81
CA ALA A 36 -47.49 1.25 -42.46
C ALA A 36 -47.42 0.09 -41.44
N GLY A 37 -46.21 -0.20 -40.97
CA GLY A 37 -45.96 -0.93 -39.72
C GLY A 37 -46.20 -0.02 -38.50
N PRO A 38 -46.41 -0.58 -37.29
CA PRO A 38 -46.75 0.22 -36.11
C PRO A 38 -45.62 1.21 -35.82
N SER A 39 -45.97 2.50 -35.71
CA SER A 39 -45.05 3.56 -35.29
C SER A 39 -44.30 3.14 -34.03
N PRO A 40 -42.98 3.41 -33.93
CA PRO A 40 -42.34 3.39 -32.62
C PRO A 40 -43.07 4.44 -31.78
N GLY A 41 -43.70 4.01 -30.69
CA GLY A 41 -44.20 4.93 -29.68
C GLY A 41 -43.07 5.84 -29.19
N PRO A 42 -43.39 6.94 -28.49
CA PRO A 42 -42.37 7.84 -27.95
C PRO A 42 -41.37 7.02 -27.15
N VAL A 43 -40.11 7.03 -27.58
CA VAL A 43 -39.01 6.43 -26.83
C VAL A 43 -38.94 7.22 -25.54
N ASP A 44 -39.32 6.58 -24.45
CA ASP A 44 -39.00 7.10 -23.12
C ASP A 44 -37.47 7.23 -23.06
N PRO A 45 -36.89 8.44 -22.94
CA PRO A 45 -35.45 8.56 -22.83
C PRO A 45 -35.07 8.04 -21.45
N ALA A 46 -34.83 6.72 -21.36
CA ALA A 46 -34.42 6.05 -20.14
C ALA A 46 -33.30 6.88 -19.50
N ARG A 47 -33.55 7.39 -18.28
CA ARG A 47 -32.59 8.23 -17.58
C ARG A 47 -31.51 7.35 -16.99
N TYR A 48 -30.37 7.30 -17.67
CA TYR A 48 -29.20 6.62 -17.16
C TYR A 48 -28.41 7.53 -16.21
N GLN A 49 -27.79 6.92 -15.20
CA GLN A 49 -26.98 7.59 -14.18
C GLN A 49 -25.58 6.97 -14.14
N TYR A 50 -24.60 7.76 -13.68
CA TYR A 50 -23.20 7.37 -13.54
C TYR A 50 -22.74 7.55 -12.09
N PRO A 51 -23.20 6.69 -11.14
CA PRO A 51 -23.12 6.99 -9.71
C PRO A 51 -21.69 6.95 -9.15
N GLN A 52 -20.75 6.34 -9.88
CA GLN A 52 -19.33 6.22 -9.53
C GLN A 52 -18.43 7.08 -10.41
N GLY A 53 -19.01 8.03 -11.16
CA GLY A 53 -18.29 8.92 -12.07
C GLY A 53 -17.57 8.16 -13.20
N VAL A 54 -16.46 8.75 -13.65
CA VAL A 54 -15.61 8.23 -14.72
C VAL A 54 -14.17 8.11 -14.24
N ALA A 55 -13.38 7.27 -14.90
CA ALA A 55 -11.94 7.18 -14.64
C ALA A 55 -11.15 6.86 -15.90
N SER A 56 -9.86 7.13 -15.87
CA SER A 56 -8.91 6.66 -16.87
C SER A 56 -7.67 6.07 -16.19
N GLY A 57 -6.94 5.20 -16.87
CA GLY A 57 -5.79 4.56 -16.26
C GLY A 57 -4.86 3.88 -17.24
N ASP A 58 -3.73 3.45 -16.69
CA ASP A 58 -2.61 2.82 -17.40
C ASP A 58 -2.18 3.58 -18.67
N PRO A 59 -1.72 4.84 -18.53
CA PRO A 59 -1.33 5.66 -19.66
C PRO A 59 -0.12 5.05 -20.38
N ARG A 60 -0.27 4.85 -21.69
CA ARG A 60 0.79 4.45 -22.61
C ARG A 60 1.04 5.56 -23.62
N PRO A 61 2.14 5.50 -24.40
CA PRO A 61 2.41 6.49 -25.45
C PRO A 61 1.27 6.68 -26.43
N ASP A 62 0.54 5.61 -26.75
CA ASP A 62 -0.48 5.61 -27.78
C ASP A 62 -1.85 5.13 -27.29
N SER A 63 -2.00 4.86 -25.99
CA SER A 63 -3.24 4.28 -25.46
C SER A 63 -3.57 4.66 -24.02
N ILE A 64 -4.86 4.55 -23.71
CA ILE A 64 -5.43 4.77 -22.38
C ILE A 64 -6.62 3.83 -22.16
N VAL A 65 -6.82 3.37 -20.93
CA VAL A 65 -8.06 2.69 -20.53
C VAL A 65 -9.03 3.72 -19.98
N LEU A 66 -10.27 3.73 -20.49
CA LEU A 66 -11.38 4.54 -20.00
C LEU A 66 -12.38 3.66 -19.26
N TRP A 67 -12.93 4.18 -18.17
CA TRP A 67 -13.82 3.45 -17.27
C TRP A 67 -15.03 4.27 -16.84
N THR A 68 -16.18 3.61 -16.70
CA THR A 68 -17.35 4.12 -15.98
C THR A 68 -18.21 2.96 -15.47
N ARG A 69 -19.12 3.24 -14.54
CA ARG A 69 -20.31 2.42 -14.28
C ARG A 69 -21.57 3.19 -14.66
N VAL A 70 -22.49 2.56 -15.38
CA VAL A 70 -23.75 3.17 -15.82
C VAL A 70 -24.94 2.33 -15.39
N ILE A 71 -25.97 2.95 -14.82
CA ILE A 71 -27.19 2.25 -14.42
C ILE A 71 -28.42 2.90 -15.04
N GLY A 72 -29.42 2.08 -15.37
CA GLY A 72 -30.74 2.52 -15.81
C GLY A 72 -31.85 1.97 -14.91
N GLU A 73 -33.10 2.16 -15.30
CA GLU A 73 -34.27 1.71 -14.52
C GLU A 73 -34.48 0.18 -14.56
N SER A 74 -33.90 -0.50 -15.56
CA SER A 74 -33.96 -1.95 -15.69
C SER A 74 -32.61 -2.60 -15.45
N ALA A 75 -32.60 -3.89 -15.10
CA ALA A 75 -31.39 -4.69 -14.95
C ALA A 75 -30.79 -5.17 -16.29
N ALA A 76 -31.34 -4.77 -17.43
CA ALA A 76 -30.84 -5.16 -18.75
C ALA A 76 -29.47 -4.53 -19.05
N ALA A 77 -28.78 -5.06 -20.08
CA ALA A 77 -27.57 -4.44 -20.60
C ALA A 77 -27.85 -3.02 -21.12
N VAL A 78 -26.90 -2.11 -20.92
CA VAL A 78 -27.05 -0.69 -21.29
C VAL A 78 -26.16 -0.39 -22.49
N PRO A 79 -26.72 0.01 -23.65
CA PRO A 79 -25.92 0.53 -24.76
C PRO A 79 -25.23 1.84 -24.37
N VAL A 80 -23.92 1.93 -24.59
CA VAL A 80 -23.10 3.10 -24.26
C VAL A 80 -22.26 3.51 -25.46
N ARG A 81 -22.17 4.80 -25.73
CA ARG A 81 -21.19 5.40 -26.64
C ARG A 81 -20.01 5.92 -25.82
N VAL A 82 -18.81 5.42 -26.09
CA VAL A 82 -17.56 5.95 -25.54
C VAL A 82 -17.04 7.02 -26.49
N GLN A 83 -16.92 8.25 -26.00
CA GLN A 83 -16.49 9.39 -26.78
C GLN A 83 -15.19 9.96 -26.24
N LEU A 84 -14.25 10.29 -27.13
CA LEU A 84 -12.99 10.95 -26.80
C LEU A 84 -12.68 12.04 -27.82
N ALA A 85 -12.22 13.19 -27.33
CA ALA A 85 -11.90 14.39 -28.11
C ALA A 85 -10.65 15.11 -27.54
N ARG A 86 -10.14 16.09 -28.28
CA ARG A 86 -9.04 16.96 -27.81
C ARG A 86 -9.53 18.14 -26.99
N ASP A 87 -10.81 18.45 -27.07
CA ASP A 87 -11.45 19.56 -26.39
C ASP A 87 -12.61 19.09 -25.52
N GLU A 88 -12.83 19.79 -24.41
CA GLU A 88 -13.89 19.49 -23.43
C GLU A 88 -15.31 19.62 -24.01
N GLY A 89 -15.48 20.43 -25.05
CA GLY A 89 -16.74 20.62 -25.75
C GLY A 89 -17.11 19.48 -26.70
N PHE A 90 -16.19 18.53 -26.93
CA PHE A 90 -16.33 17.45 -27.90
C PHE A 90 -16.67 17.96 -29.31
N SER A 91 -16.05 19.07 -29.72
CA SER A 91 -16.30 19.71 -31.03
C SER A 91 -15.94 18.79 -32.21
N GLN A 92 -14.92 17.95 -32.03
CA GLN A 92 -14.54 16.90 -32.97
C GLN A 92 -14.19 15.61 -32.20
N LEU A 93 -14.98 14.56 -32.43
CA LEU A 93 -14.73 13.25 -31.85
C LEU A 93 -13.59 12.55 -32.59
N LEU A 94 -12.59 12.07 -31.84
CA LEU A 94 -11.57 11.14 -32.31
C LEU A 94 -12.02 9.68 -32.18
N VAL A 95 -12.87 9.44 -31.18
CA VAL A 95 -13.51 8.15 -30.90
C VAL A 95 -14.98 8.40 -30.63
N ASP A 96 -15.82 7.56 -31.23
CA ASP A 96 -17.24 7.43 -30.90
C ASP A 96 -17.62 5.95 -31.07
N ALA A 97 -17.30 5.15 -30.05
CA ALA A 97 -17.39 3.69 -30.08
C ALA A 97 -18.67 3.21 -29.39
N ALA A 98 -19.42 2.31 -30.04
CA ALA A 98 -20.58 1.67 -29.41
C ALA A 98 -20.12 0.44 -28.61
N VAL A 99 -20.46 0.41 -27.33
CA VAL A 99 -20.19 -0.69 -26.39
C VAL A 99 -21.46 -1.01 -25.60
N SER A 100 -21.42 -2.09 -24.83
CA SER A 100 -22.53 -2.51 -23.97
C SER A 100 -22.01 -2.65 -22.54
N ALA A 101 -22.67 -2.00 -21.59
CA ALA A 101 -22.44 -2.22 -20.17
C ALA A 101 -23.33 -3.39 -19.72
N GLU A 102 -22.70 -4.54 -19.48
CA GLU A 102 -23.42 -5.79 -19.21
C GLU A 102 -23.67 -5.98 -17.70
N PRO A 103 -24.86 -6.50 -17.30
CA PRO A 103 -25.18 -6.74 -15.89
C PRO A 103 -24.26 -7.77 -15.23
N GLU A 104 -23.72 -8.70 -16.02
CA GLU A 104 -22.78 -9.72 -15.52
C GLU A 104 -21.45 -9.11 -15.01
N TRP A 105 -21.15 -7.86 -15.39
CA TRP A 105 -19.99 -7.06 -14.96
C TRP A 105 -20.40 -5.81 -14.18
N ASP A 106 -21.54 -5.87 -13.48
CA ASP A 106 -22.12 -4.75 -12.70
C ASP A 106 -22.30 -3.47 -13.50
N HIS A 107 -22.61 -3.60 -14.79
CA HIS A 107 -22.79 -2.49 -15.73
C HIS A 107 -21.61 -1.51 -15.77
N THR A 108 -20.41 -2.02 -15.51
CA THR A 108 -19.17 -1.31 -15.74
C THR A 108 -18.79 -1.39 -17.22
N VAL A 109 -18.10 -0.36 -17.69
CA VAL A 109 -17.49 -0.31 -19.03
C VAL A 109 -15.99 -0.12 -18.83
N ARG A 110 -15.19 -0.98 -19.45
CA ARG A 110 -13.75 -0.79 -19.63
C ARG A 110 -13.44 -0.77 -21.12
N HIS A 111 -12.88 0.36 -21.57
CA HIS A 111 -12.62 0.60 -22.98
C HIS A 111 -11.21 1.14 -23.19
N LYS A 112 -10.35 0.35 -23.84
CA LYS A 112 -9.01 0.79 -24.24
C LYS A 112 -9.09 1.54 -25.56
N VAL A 113 -8.62 2.78 -25.57
CA VAL A 113 -8.42 3.57 -26.79
C VAL A 113 -6.96 3.49 -27.18
N THR A 114 -6.67 3.19 -28.44
CA THR A 114 -5.31 3.10 -29.01
C THR A 114 -5.12 4.10 -30.15
N GLY A 115 -3.89 4.28 -30.65
CA GLY A 115 -3.60 5.22 -31.74
C GLY A 115 -3.68 6.70 -31.35
N LEU A 116 -3.55 7.00 -30.06
CA LEU A 116 -3.48 8.37 -29.55
C LEU A 116 -2.07 8.95 -29.74
N ASP A 117 -1.97 10.28 -29.71
CA ASP A 117 -0.67 10.94 -29.70
C ASP A 117 -0.05 10.80 -28.30
N ALA A 118 1.27 10.70 -28.26
CA ALA A 118 2.01 10.61 -27.01
C ALA A 118 2.09 11.95 -26.27
N GLY A 119 2.07 11.89 -24.94
CA GLY A 119 2.17 13.04 -24.04
C GLY A 119 1.01 14.04 -24.14
N ALA A 120 -0.10 13.67 -24.75
CA ALA A 120 -1.21 14.56 -25.09
C ALA A 120 -2.37 14.45 -24.10
N ASN A 121 -3.04 15.58 -23.85
CA ASN A 121 -4.28 15.62 -23.07
C ASN A 121 -5.49 15.31 -23.95
N TYR A 122 -6.43 14.56 -23.40
CA TYR A 122 -7.71 14.25 -24.03
C TYR A 122 -8.86 14.40 -23.04
N TYR A 123 -10.06 14.62 -23.58
CA TYR A 123 -11.32 14.64 -22.84
C TYR A 123 -12.17 13.46 -23.29
N TYR A 124 -12.84 12.81 -22.35
CA TYR A 124 -13.68 11.65 -22.61
C TYR A 124 -14.99 11.69 -21.85
N ARG A 125 -16.01 11.04 -22.40
CA ARG A 125 -17.32 10.85 -21.76
C ARG A 125 -17.99 9.58 -22.25
N PHE A 126 -18.99 9.15 -21.50
CA PHE A 126 -19.87 8.04 -21.84
C PHE A 126 -21.29 8.57 -22.07
N VAL A 127 -21.96 8.10 -23.11
CA VAL A 127 -23.33 8.52 -23.46
C VAL A 127 -24.22 7.30 -23.57
N ALA A 128 -25.29 7.26 -22.77
CA ALA A 128 -26.30 6.21 -22.77
C ALA A 128 -27.67 6.87 -22.93
N GLY A 129 -28.42 6.50 -23.97
CA GLY A 129 -29.66 7.20 -24.32
C GLY A 129 -29.42 8.71 -24.48
N ALA A 130 -30.13 9.52 -23.70
CA ALA A 130 -29.96 10.98 -23.63
C ALA A 130 -29.02 11.46 -22.51
N SER A 131 -28.50 10.56 -21.66
CA SER A 131 -27.65 10.88 -20.51
C SER A 131 -26.17 10.79 -20.85
N ALA A 132 -25.42 11.85 -20.56
CA ALA A 132 -23.96 11.85 -20.58
C ALA A 132 -23.39 11.71 -19.17
N SER A 133 -22.25 11.03 -19.04
CA SER A 133 -21.44 11.01 -17.81
C SER A 133 -20.85 12.40 -17.54
N PRO A 134 -20.29 12.64 -16.33
CA PRO A 134 -19.30 13.69 -16.16
C PRO A 134 -18.19 13.57 -17.21
N VAL A 135 -17.61 14.71 -17.61
CA VAL A 135 -16.47 14.73 -18.52
C VAL A 135 -15.21 14.41 -17.72
N GLY A 136 -14.46 13.42 -18.19
CA GLY A 136 -13.13 13.13 -17.69
C GLY A 136 -12.05 13.75 -18.57
N ARG A 137 -10.91 14.07 -17.96
CA ARG A 137 -9.65 14.42 -18.60
C ARG A 137 -8.65 13.30 -18.37
N THR A 138 -7.84 13.02 -19.38
CA THR A 138 -6.75 12.05 -19.29
C THR A 138 -5.52 12.53 -20.04
N ARG A 139 -4.40 11.85 -19.86
CA ARG A 139 -3.14 12.13 -20.53
C ARG A 139 -2.41 10.84 -20.89
N THR A 140 -1.97 10.73 -22.15
CA THR A 140 -1.10 9.62 -22.60
C THR A 140 0.33 9.81 -22.08
N ALA A 141 1.05 8.70 -21.92
CA ALA A 141 2.46 8.79 -21.55
C ALA A 141 3.29 9.45 -22.67
N PRO A 142 4.44 10.07 -22.38
CA PRO A 142 5.38 10.51 -23.41
C PRO A 142 5.86 9.34 -24.28
N ALA A 143 6.26 9.61 -25.52
CA ALA A 143 6.85 8.59 -26.39
C ALA A 143 8.10 7.98 -25.72
N GLU A 144 8.36 6.68 -25.89
CA GLU A 144 9.35 5.92 -25.10
C GLU A 144 10.78 6.48 -25.10
N ASN A 145 11.16 7.25 -26.13
CA ASN A 145 12.49 7.87 -26.27
C ASN A 145 12.44 9.40 -26.20
N ALA A 146 11.31 9.99 -25.82
CA ALA A 146 11.20 11.43 -25.65
C ALA A 146 12.10 11.90 -24.49
N ALA A 147 12.80 13.01 -24.71
CA ALA A 147 13.50 13.72 -23.64
C ALA A 147 12.45 14.43 -22.77
N VAL A 148 12.13 13.84 -21.61
CA VAL A 148 11.17 14.40 -20.66
C VAL A 148 11.95 15.17 -19.59
N GLU A 149 11.72 16.48 -19.50
CA GLU A 149 12.40 17.35 -18.54
C GLU A 149 11.87 17.16 -17.11
N GLN A 150 10.58 16.83 -16.98
CA GLN A 150 9.93 16.64 -15.69
C GLN A 150 8.73 15.69 -15.80
N LEU A 151 8.52 14.88 -14.76
CA LEU A 151 7.24 14.24 -14.43
C LEU A 151 6.79 14.70 -13.05
N LYS A 152 5.49 14.92 -12.87
CA LYS A 152 4.90 15.21 -11.56
C LYS A 152 3.72 14.28 -11.32
N PHE A 153 3.78 13.47 -10.27
CA PHE A 153 2.75 12.49 -9.95
C PHE A 153 2.56 12.37 -8.44
N ALA A 154 1.43 11.81 -8.03
CA ALA A 154 1.19 11.44 -6.64
C ALA A 154 1.23 9.91 -6.49
N PHE A 155 1.60 9.42 -5.31
CA PHE A 155 1.37 8.03 -4.93
C PHE A 155 0.67 7.97 -3.58
N ILE A 156 -0.30 7.06 -3.48
CA ILE A 156 -1.28 6.95 -2.39
C ILE A 156 -1.61 5.48 -2.09
N SER A 157 -2.09 5.21 -0.88
CA SER A 157 -2.61 3.91 -0.44
C SER A 157 -3.61 4.08 0.69
N CYS A 158 -4.25 2.99 1.11
CA CYS A 158 -4.92 2.84 2.41
C CYS A 158 -5.96 3.94 2.69
N GLN A 159 -7.10 3.82 2.01
CA GLN A 159 -8.22 4.75 2.07
C GLN A 159 -9.44 4.14 2.77
N ASP A 160 -9.30 3.59 3.99
CA ASP A 160 -10.46 3.00 4.69
C ASP A 160 -11.63 3.99 4.81
N TRP A 161 -12.79 3.56 4.35
CA TRP A 161 -14.05 4.31 4.41
C TRP A 161 -14.54 4.52 5.85
N SER A 162 -14.21 3.60 6.75
CA SER A 162 -14.81 3.50 8.09
C SER A 162 -14.15 4.37 9.14
N VAL A 163 -13.03 5.04 8.81
CA VAL A 163 -12.26 5.86 9.73
C VAL A 163 -11.79 7.16 9.08
N ASN A 164 -11.63 8.19 9.90
CA ASN A 164 -11.05 9.47 9.52
C ASN A 164 -11.81 10.19 8.38
N HIS A 165 -11.12 10.89 7.49
CA HIS A 165 -11.70 11.66 6.39
C HIS A 165 -10.88 11.60 5.09
N TRP A 166 -11.50 11.93 3.96
CA TRP A 166 -10.89 11.91 2.62
C TRP A 166 -10.61 13.30 2.02
N ALA A 167 -10.40 14.32 2.86
CA ALA A 167 -9.99 15.67 2.41
C ALA A 167 -8.71 15.66 1.53
N ALA A 168 -7.87 14.63 1.62
CA ALA A 168 -6.73 14.43 0.73
C ALA A 168 -7.10 14.44 -0.76
N PHE A 169 -8.27 13.89 -1.12
CA PHE A 169 -8.68 13.85 -2.52
C PHE A 169 -9.03 15.23 -3.07
N GLU A 170 -9.50 16.17 -2.24
CA GLU A 170 -9.68 17.57 -2.66
C GLU A 170 -8.33 18.26 -2.93
N GLU A 171 -7.36 18.05 -2.03
CA GLU A 171 -5.99 18.58 -2.18
C GLU A 171 -5.29 18.00 -3.42
N LEU A 172 -5.39 16.69 -3.64
CA LEU A 172 -4.84 16.00 -4.80
C LEU A 172 -5.53 16.43 -6.09
N ALA A 173 -6.87 16.55 -6.09
CA ALA A 173 -7.61 17.02 -7.25
C ALA A 173 -7.26 18.47 -7.61
N ALA A 174 -6.73 19.27 -6.69
CA ALA A 174 -6.26 20.64 -6.97
C ALA A 174 -4.84 20.69 -7.58
N GLN A 175 -4.08 19.59 -7.56
CA GLN A 175 -2.72 19.54 -8.12
C GLN A 175 -2.70 19.62 -9.65
N ASP A 176 -1.51 19.82 -10.21
CA ASP A 176 -1.22 19.57 -11.62
C ASP A 176 -0.32 18.33 -11.69
N LEU A 177 -0.92 17.17 -11.97
CA LEU A 177 -0.26 15.87 -12.00
C LEU A 177 -0.38 15.27 -13.40
N ASP A 178 0.64 14.53 -13.81
CA ASP A 178 0.63 13.71 -15.02
C ASP A 178 -0.21 12.43 -14.82
N PHE A 179 -0.13 11.83 -13.63
CA PHE A 179 -0.87 10.64 -13.22
C PHE A 179 -0.86 10.47 -11.68
N VAL A 180 -1.64 9.50 -11.19
CA VAL A 180 -1.65 9.05 -9.78
C VAL A 180 -1.29 7.57 -9.73
N VAL A 181 -0.47 7.16 -8.76
CA VAL A 181 -0.20 5.75 -8.46
C VAL A 181 -0.98 5.36 -7.21
N HIS A 182 -1.74 4.26 -7.25
CA HIS A 182 -2.40 3.69 -6.08
C HIS A 182 -1.77 2.35 -5.75
N LEU A 183 -1.23 2.24 -4.53
CA LEU A 183 -0.37 1.13 -4.12
C LEU A 183 -1.11 0.00 -3.41
N GLY A 184 -2.42 0.15 -3.21
CA GLY A 184 -3.30 -0.88 -2.65
C GLY A 184 -4.13 -0.36 -1.50
N ASP A 185 -4.99 -1.21 -0.94
CA ASP A 185 -6.02 -0.85 0.03
C ASP A 185 -6.96 0.24 -0.50
N TYR A 186 -7.35 0.09 -1.76
CA TYR A 186 -8.38 0.92 -2.38
C TYR A 186 -9.73 0.68 -1.71
N VAL A 187 -9.98 -0.56 -1.28
CA VAL A 187 -11.12 -0.95 -0.44
C VAL A 187 -10.63 -1.76 0.75
N TYR A 188 -11.40 -1.73 1.84
CA TYR A 188 -11.27 -2.67 2.95
C TYR A 188 -12.40 -3.69 2.89
N GLU A 189 -12.05 -4.97 2.97
CA GLU A 189 -12.98 -6.10 2.88
C GLU A 189 -13.85 -6.27 4.12
N THR A 190 -13.45 -5.67 5.25
CA THR A 190 -14.19 -5.75 6.52
C THR A 190 -15.04 -4.52 6.80
N VAL A 191 -16.04 -4.73 7.65
CA VAL A 191 -16.74 -3.68 8.39
C VAL A 191 -16.70 -4.00 9.89
N LYS A 192 -16.50 -2.97 10.72
CA LYS A 192 -16.42 -3.07 12.19
C LYS A 192 -15.24 -3.91 12.70
N ALA A 193 -14.18 -4.10 11.91
CA ALA A 193 -12.96 -4.72 12.42
C ALA A 193 -12.29 -3.83 13.47
N GLY A 194 -11.44 -4.42 14.31
CA GLY A 194 -10.79 -3.73 15.42
C GLY A 194 -10.02 -2.47 15.00
N PHE A 195 -9.33 -2.54 13.86
CA PHE A 195 -8.60 -1.43 13.25
C PHE A 195 -9.51 -0.38 12.60
N GLN A 196 -10.80 -0.65 12.42
CA GLN A 196 -11.81 0.28 11.90
C GLN A 196 -12.56 1.00 13.03
N ASN A 197 -12.13 0.82 14.28
CA ASN A 197 -12.63 1.59 15.39
C ASN A 197 -12.04 3.00 15.35
N GLY A 198 -12.91 4.01 15.42
CA GLY A 198 -12.50 5.40 15.38
C GLY A 198 -13.64 6.33 15.01
N ALA A 199 -13.35 7.63 14.99
CA ALA A 199 -14.26 8.60 14.41
C ALA A 199 -14.10 8.61 12.89
N VAL A 200 -15.21 8.79 12.18
CA VAL A 200 -15.27 8.92 10.73
C VAL A 200 -16.10 10.15 10.37
N GLU A 201 -15.77 10.80 9.27
CA GLU A 201 -16.56 11.92 8.77
C GLU A 201 -17.99 11.49 8.37
N SER A 202 -18.95 12.40 8.52
CA SER A 202 -20.36 12.12 8.23
C SER A 202 -20.67 11.89 6.75
N ALA A 203 -19.71 12.19 5.86
CA ALA A 203 -19.83 11.89 4.44
C ALA A 203 -19.83 10.37 4.17
N HIS A 204 -19.24 9.58 5.08
CA HIS A 204 -19.13 8.13 4.93
C HIS A 204 -20.19 7.43 5.79
N ALA A 205 -21.27 7.01 5.12
CA ALA A 205 -22.29 6.21 5.78
C ALA A 205 -21.75 4.81 6.13
N PRO A 206 -22.16 4.21 7.26
CA PRO A 206 -21.76 2.85 7.61
C PRO A 206 -22.07 1.85 6.49
N LEU A 207 -21.08 1.02 6.16
CA LEU A 207 -21.21 0.01 5.12
C LEU A 207 -21.96 -1.23 5.63
N ALA A 208 -22.70 -1.87 4.72
CA ALA A 208 -23.38 -3.13 4.96
C ALA A 208 -23.10 -4.09 3.79
N LEU A 209 -22.53 -5.24 4.11
CA LEU A 209 -22.22 -6.29 3.15
C LEU A 209 -23.45 -7.19 2.97
N PRO A 210 -23.96 -7.39 1.73
CA PRO A 210 -25.17 -8.17 1.49
C PRO A 210 -25.06 -9.64 1.94
N ASP A 211 -23.90 -10.27 1.73
CA ASP A 211 -23.64 -11.69 1.99
C ASP A 211 -22.45 -11.90 2.96
N GLY A 212 -21.99 -10.83 3.61
CA GLY A 212 -20.77 -10.83 4.41
C GLY A 212 -20.78 -11.87 5.54
N THR A 213 -19.59 -12.42 5.84
CA THR A 213 -19.42 -13.42 6.90
C THR A 213 -19.01 -12.78 8.22
N ALA A 214 -19.79 -13.07 9.26
CA ALA A 214 -19.54 -12.55 10.60
C ALA A 214 -18.38 -13.29 11.29
N ARG A 215 -17.50 -12.53 11.93
CA ARG A 215 -16.44 -13.00 12.82
C ARG A 215 -16.93 -13.03 14.27
N ALA A 216 -16.24 -13.80 15.11
CA ALA A 216 -16.56 -13.94 16.53
C ALA A 216 -16.43 -12.62 17.32
N ASP A 217 -15.60 -11.71 16.85
CA ASP A 217 -15.37 -10.36 17.41
C ASP A 217 -16.45 -9.33 16.99
N GLY A 218 -17.41 -9.73 16.15
CA GLY A 218 -18.49 -8.88 15.65
C GLY A 218 -18.17 -8.12 14.37
N ALA A 219 -16.95 -8.23 13.84
CA ALA A 219 -16.61 -7.76 12.50
C ALA A 219 -17.32 -8.61 11.44
N VAL A 220 -17.48 -8.07 10.24
CA VAL A 220 -18.04 -8.80 9.09
C VAL A 220 -17.14 -8.57 7.89
N TYR A 221 -16.74 -9.63 7.18
CA TYR A 221 -15.91 -9.52 5.99
C TYR A 221 -16.66 -9.89 4.71
N ALA A 222 -16.22 -9.35 3.57
CA ALA A 222 -16.76 -9.62 2.25
C ALA A 222 -16.44 -11.05 1.79
N THR A 223 -17.46 -11.78 1.36
CA THR A 223 -17.34 -13.21 1.02
C THR A 223 -17.71 -13.48 -0.44
N THR A 224 -18.67 -12.73 -0.98
CA THR A 224 -19.17 -12.93 -2.35
C THR A 224 -18.77 -11.79 -3.29
N LEU A 225 -18.89 -12.01 -4.60
CA LEU A 225 -18.72 -10.95 -5.60
C LEU A 225 -19.68 -9.77 -5.34
N ALA A 226 -20.88 -10.02 -4.79
CA ALA A 226 -21.82 -8.96 -4.46
C ALA A 226 -21.31 -8.07 -3.30
N ASP A 227 -20.62 -8.66 -2.32
CA ASP A 227 -19.96 -7.92 -1.24
C ASP A 227 -18.85 -7.03 -1.79
N TYR A 228 -17.90 -7.59 -2.54
CA TYR A 228 -16.79 -6.80 -3.09
C TYR A 228 -17.28 -5.69 -4.03
N ARG A 229 -18.26 -5.97 -4.91
CA ARG A 229 -18.89 -4.90 -5.72
C ARG A 229 -19.55 -3.83 -4.86
N THR A 230 -20.14 -4.20 -3.71
CA THR A 230 -20.71 -3.22 -2.77
C THR A 230 -19.65 -2.30 -2.20
N LEU A 231 -18.48 -2.84 -1.83
CA LEU A 231 -17.33 -2.04 -1.38
C LEU A 231 -16.89 -1.05 -2.45
N TYR A 232 -16.59 -1.52 -3.67
CA TYR A 232 -16.15 -0.63 -4.75
C TYR A 232 -17.20 0.43 -5.12
N ARG A 233 -18.49 0.07 -5.19
CA ARG A 233 -19.56 1.06 -5.44
C ARG A 233 -19.63 2.13 -4.37
N SER A 234 -19.41 1.75 -3.10
CA SER A 234 -19.48 2.65 -1.96
C SER A 234 -18.27 3.59 -1.94
N TYR A 235 -17.05 3.04 -2.01
CA TYR A 235 -15.83 3.84 -2.02
C TYR A 235 -15.80 4.81 -3.21
N ARG A 236 -16.13 4.34 -4.41
CA ARG A 236 -16.21 5.20 -5.61
C ARG A 236 -17.42 6.14 -5.63
N SER A 237 -18.31 6.10 -4.63
CA SER A 237 -19.43 7.05 -4.54
C SER A 237 -19.01 8.40 -3.95
N ASP A 238 -17.85 8.48 -3.31
CA ASP A 238 -17.35 9.74 -2.77
C ASP A 238 -17.04 10.73 -3.91
N PRO A 239 -17.63 11.94 -3.91
CA PRO A 239 -17.47 12.91 -4.99
C PRO A 239 -16.03 13.44 -5.11
N ARG A 240 -15.24 13.44 -4.04
CA ARG A 240 -13.84 13.89 -4.05
C ARG A 240 -12.96 12.86 -4.75
N LEU A 241 -13.19 11.58 -4.48
CA LEU A 241 -12.52 10.49 -5.19
C LEU A 241 -12.93 10.47 -6.68
N GLN A 242 -14.21 10.69 -6.99
CA GLN A 242 -14.66 10.84 -8.38
C GLN A 242 -13.98 12.01 -9.10
N ALA A 243 -13.81 13.16 -8.43
CA ALA A 243 -13.12 14.31 -8.99
C ALA A 243 -11.65 14.02 -9.31
N LEU A 244 -10.95 13.26 -8.46
CA LEU A 244 -9.59 12.82 -8.72
C LEU A 244 -9.51 11.91 -9.96
N HIS A 245 -10.35 10.87 -10.02
CA HIS A 245 -10.40 9.92 -11.15
C HIS A 245 -10.81 10.57 -12.47
N ALA A 246 -11.70 11.56 -12.42
CA ALA A 246 -12.10 12.31 -13.61
C ALA A 246 -10.97 13.22 -14.11
N ARG A 247 -9.99 13.59 -13.27
CA ARG A 247 -8.95 14.56 -13.63
C ARG A 247 -7.65 13.93 -14.12
N PHE A 248 -7.25 12.79 -13.55
CA PHE A 248 -5.95 12.18 -13.81
C PHE A 248 -6.06 10.70 -14.17
N PRO A 249 -5.19 10.18 -15.06
CA PRO A 249 -5.05 8.74 -15.21
C PRO A 249 -4.42 8.12 -13.96
N ILE A 250 -4.94 6.96 -13.55
CA ILE A 250 -4.43 6.20 -12.40
C ILE A 250 -3.68 4.94 -12.85
N ILE A 251 -2.56 4.65 -12.18
CA ILE A 251 -1.82 3.38 -12.28
C ILE A 251 -2.02 2.68 -10.93
N ALA A 252 -2.80 1.60 -10.92
CA ALA A 252 -3.17 0.93 -9.68
C ALA A 252 -2.63 -0.49 -9.60
N ILE A 253 -2.26 -0.88 -8.39
CA ILE A 253 -2.12 -2.27 -7.94
C ILE A 253 -3.10 -2.49 -6.76
N TRP A 254 -3.27 -3.73 -6.31
CA TRP A 254 -3.94 -4.03 -5.04
C TRP A 254 -2.91 -4.20 -3.94
N ASP A 255 -3.38 -4.31 -2.71
CA ASP A 255 -2.69 -4.93 -1.60
C ASP A 255 -3.57 -6.08 -1.06
N ASP A 256 -3.53 -6.35 0.23
CA ASP A 256 -4.22 -7.44 0.90
C ASP A 256 -5.72 -7.18 1.05
N HIS A 257 -6.12 -5.97 1.46
CA HIS A 257 -7.51 -5.64 1.77
C HIS A 257 -8.46 -5.62 0.57
N GLU A 258 -7.95 -5.63 -0.67
CA GLU A 258 -8.75 -5.98 -1.84
C GLU A 258 -9.33 -7.41 -1.79
N PHE A 259 -8.74 -8.29 -0.97
CA PHE A 259 -9.20 -9.65 -0.72
C PHE A 259 -9.41 -9.93 0.77
N SER A 260 -8.35 -9.92 1.56
CA SER A 260 -8.34 -10.24 2.99
C SER A 260 -7.04 -9.71 3.62
N ASP A 261 -7.17 -9.06 4.78
CA ASP A 261 -6.08 -8.65 5.68
C ASP A 261 -4.96 -9.71 5.76
N ASP A 262 -3.71 -9.28 5.58
CA ASP A 262 -2.45 -10.04 5.58
C ASP A 262 -2.49 -11.34 4.74
N CYS A 263 -3.27 -11.38 3.66
CA CYS A 263 -3.41 -12.59 2.87
C CYS A 263 -2.10 -13.02 2.19
N TRP A 264 -2.06 -14.32 1.85
CA TRP A 264 -1.16 -14.85 0.84
C TRP A 264 -1.97 -15.72 -0.14
N GLN A 265 -1.72 -15.54 -1.43
CA GLN A 265 -2.44 -16.26 -2.49
C GLN A 265 -3.97 -16.12 -2.36
N ASP A 266 -4.66 -17.20 -2.04
CA ASP A 266 -6.11 -17.27 -1.84
C ASP A 266 -6.49 -17.65 -0.40
N ARG A 267 -5.63 -17.35 0.58
CA ARG A 267 -5.86 -17.64 2.00
C ARG A 267 -6.03 -16.37 2.82
N GLN A 268 -6.77 -16.51 3.91
CA GLN A 268 -7.03 -15.46 4.89
C GLN A 268 -6.40 -15.82 6.23
N THR A 269 -6.06 -14.82 7.04
CA THR A 269 -5.29 -14.98 8.28
C THR A 269 -6.02 -14.43 9.52
N TYR A 270 -7.37 -14.38 9.48
CA TYR A 270 -8.16 -13.87 10.61
C TYR A 270 -8.08 -14.75 11.86
N ALA A 271 -7.77 -16.04 11.70
CA ALA A 271 -7.51 -16.96 12.79
C ALA A 271 -6.40 -17.93 12.41
N ALA A 272 -5.65 -18.41 13.41
CA ALA A 272 -4.41 -19.18 13.25
C ALA A 272 -4.53 -20.54 12.53
N ALA A 273 -5.73 -20.96 12.11
CA ALA A 273 -5.93 -22.20 11.34
C ALA A 273 -6.62 -21.96 9.98
N GLU A 274 -6.93 -20.71 9.65
CA GLU A 274 -7.61 -20.37 8.39
C GLU A 274 -6.63 -20.23 7.21
N ASP A 275 -5.34 -20.01 7.49
CA ASP A 275 -4.22 -19.95 6.55
C ASP A 275 -3.98 -21.30 5.82
N GLU A 276 -4.41 -22.43 6.37
CA GLU A 276 -4.35 -23.72 5.66
C GLU A 276 -5.48 -23.89 4.61
N ILE A 277 -6.51 -23.05 4.67
CA ILE A 277 -7.75 -23.20 3.90
C ILE A 277 -7.72 -22.30 2.67
N HIS A 278 -7.70 -22.93 1.50
CA HIS A 278 -7.89 -22.24 0.23
C HIS A 278 -9.29 -21.63 0.12
N ASN A 279 -9.37 -20.32 -0.10
CA ASN A 279 -10.59 -19.57 -0.35
C ASN A 279 -10.65 -19.08 -1.81
N THR A 280 -10.30 -19.96 -2.76
CA THR A 280 -10.20 -19.65 -4.20
C THR A 280 -11.43 -18.94 -4.76
N SER A 281 -12.64 -19.34 -4.35
CA SER A 281 -13.88 -18.69 -4.81
C SER A 281 -14.01 -17.24 -4.33
N ARG A 282 -13.60 -16.96 -3.08
CA ARG A 282 -13.59 -15.61 -2.50
C ARG A 282 -12.51 -14.76 -3.17
N ARG A 283 -11.27 -15.29 -3.31
CA ARG A 283 -10.17 -14.58 -4.01
C ARG A 283 -10.52 -14.23 -5.46
N ARG A 284 -11.21 -15.14 -6.19
CA ARG A 284 -11.70 -14.86 -7.54
C ARG A 284 -12.82 -13.83 -7.56
N SER A 285 -13.68 -13.80 -6.55
CA SER A 285 -14.71 -12.77 -6.40
C SER A 285 -14.10 -11.38 -6.18
N ALA A 286 -13.10 -11.28 -5.30
CA ALA A 286 -12.29 -10.09 -5.08
C ALA A 286 -11.60 -9.62 -6.36
N SER A 287 -10.87 -10.53 -7.02
CA SER A 287 -10.13 -10.25 -8.26
C SER A 287 -11.04 -9.78 -9.39
N GLN A 288 -12.22 -10.38 -9.52
CA GLN A 288 -13.23 -9.95 -10.49
C GLN A 288 -13.76 -8.55 -10.18
N ALA A 289 -14.07 -8.24 -8.92
CA ALA A 289 -14.53 -6.90 -8.55
C ALA A 289 -13.44 -5.84 -8.79
N TRP A 290 -12.19 -6.11 -8.45
CA TRP A 290 -11.08 -5.20 -8.76
C TRP A 290 -10.96 -4.95 -10.27
N PHE A 291 -11.01 -6.03 -11.07
CA PHE A 291 -10.98 -5.95 -12.53
C PHE A 291 -12.15 -5.18 -13.14
N GLU A 292 -13.33 -5.24 -12.53
CA GLU A 292 -14.51 -4.49 -12.94
C GLU A 292 -14.40 -3.00 -12.64
N PHE A 293 -13.78 -2.61 -11.53
CA PHE A 293 -13.82 -1.25 -10.99
C PHE A 293 -12.53 -0.44 -11.16
N MET A 294 -11.43 -1.07 -11.58
CA MET A 294 -10.14 -0.39 -11.80
C MET A 294 -9.83 -0.21 -13.30
N PRO A 295 -9.41 0.99 -13.73
CA PRO A 295 -9.08 1.27 -15.14
C PRO A 295 -7.67 0.77 -15.51
N ALA A 296 -7.32 -0.47 -15.15
CA ALA A 296 -6.04 -1.09 -15.48
C ALA A 296 -6.10 -1.79 -16.85
N ASP A 297 -5.01 -1.82 -17.60
CA ASP A 297 -4.85 -2.55 -18.86
C ASP A 297 -4.37 -3.98 -18.60
N VAL A 298 -5.25 -4.79 -18.01
CA VAL A 298 -5.00 -6.18 -17.65
C VAL A 298 -6.13 -7.07 -18.20
N ALA A 299 -5.88 -8.39 -18.22
CA ALA A 299 -6.85 -9.40 -18.60
C ALA A 299 -7.18 -10.33 -17.43
N LEU A 300 -8.45 -10.72 -17.34
CA LEU A 300 -8.98 -11.71 -16.40
C LEU A 300 -9.46 -12.93 -17.19
N ASP A 301 -8.85 -14.09 -16.97
CA ASP A 301 -9.32 -15.36 -17.55
C ASP A 301 -10.31 -16.03 -16.60
N ILE A 302 -11.56 -15.61 -16.69
CA ILE A 302 -12.64 -16.15 -15.85
C ILE A 302 -12.88 -17.66 -16.05
N ALA A 303 -12.42 -18.24 -17.17
CA ALA A 303 -12.53 -19.67 -17.44
C ALA A 303 -11.42 -20.47 -16.73
N ASN A 304 -10.29 -19.84 -16.40
CA ASN A 304 -9.29 -20.43 -15.53
C ASN A 304 -9.86 -20.54 -14.10
N PRO A 305 -10.00 -21.76 -13.53
CA PRO A 305 -10.57 -21.95 -12.20
C PRO A 305 -9.59 -21.60 -11.07
N SER A 306 -8.30 -21.39 -11.37
CA SER A 306 -7.26 -21.00 -10.40
C SER A 306 -7.52 -19.60 -9.82
N PHE A 307 -6.97 -19.32 -8.64
CA PHE A 307 -6.89 -17.94 -8.12
C PHE A 307 -5.91 -17.08 -8.92
N GLU A 308 -4.92 -17.69 -9.60
CA GLU A 308 -4.00 -17.02 -10.53
C GLU A 308 -4.64 -16.79 -11.92
N ASN A 309 -5.91 -16.39 -11.95
CA ASN A 309 -6.65 -16.17 -13.20
C ASN A 309 -6.53 -14.73 -13.73
N ILE A 310 -5.70 -13.91 -13.08
CA ILE A 310 -5.40 -12.53 -13.43
C ILE A 310 -3.92 -12.27 -13.15
N ARG A 311 -3.32 -11.35 -13.91
CA ARG A 311 -1.95 -10.86 -13.70
C ARG A 311 -1.99 -9.34 -13.71
N ILE A 312 -1.61 -8.69 -12.61
CA ILE A 312 -1.66 -7.24 -12.51
C ILE A 312 -0.28 -6.55 -12.44
N TYR A 313 0.81 -7.27 -12.17
CA TYR A 313 2.15 -6.69 -12.28
C TYR A 313 2.48 -6.34 -13.74
N ARG A 314 3.06 -5.15 -13.94
CA ARG A 314 3.30 -4.54 -15.27
C ARG A 314 4.23 -3.33 -15.18
N ASP A 315 4.86 -2.97 -16.28
CA ASP A 315 5.79 -1.84 -16.38
C ASP A 315 5.20 -0.66 -17.16
N PHE A 316 5.73 0.55 -16.97
CA PHE A 316 5.40 1.77 -17.70
C PHE A 316 6.68 2.55 -18.04
N ARG A 317 6.70 3.21 -19.20
CA ARG A 317 7.83 4.03 -19.64
C ARG A 317 7.38 5.45 -19.96
N PHE A 318 8.08 6.42 -19.37
CA PHE A 318 7.80 7.84 -19.53
C PHE A 318 9.01 8.53 -20.18
N GLY A 319 9.13 8.34 -21.50
CA GLY A 319 10.30 8.77 -22.25
C GLY A 319 11.60 8.15 -21.73
N SER A 320 12.70 8.90 -21.88
CA SER A 320 13.99 8.51 -21.34
C SER A 320 14.14 8.81 -19.83
N LEU A 321 13.12 9.41 -19.19
CA LEU A 321 13.22 9.86 -17.81
C LEU A 321 12.98 8.74 -16.81
N ALA A 322 11.88 7.99 -16.94
CA ALA A 322 11.50 7.01 -15.93
C ALA A 322 10.94 5.71 -16.53
N THR A 323 11.34 4.59 -15.92
CA THR A 323 10.65 3.30 -16.00
C THR A 323 9.98 3.06 -14.65
N LEU A 324 8.68 2.77 -14.62
CA LEU A 324 7.95 2.36 -13.41
C LEU A 324 7.60 0.88 -13.51
N LEU A 325 8.08 0.07 -12.57
CA LEU A 325 7.76 -1.35 -12.45
C LEU A 325 6.74 -1.51 -11.32
N MET A 326 5.53 -1.97 -11.62
CA MET A 326 4.52 -2.31 -10.62
C MET A 326 4.57 -3.81 -10.36
N THR A 327 4.83 -4.22 -9.11
CA THR A 327 4.80 -5.62 -8.66
C THR A 327 3.47 -5.98 -8.01
N ASP A 328 3.20 -7.26 -7.85
CA ASP A 328 2.05 -7.80 -7.12
C ASP A 328 2.61 -8.69 -6.01
N GLU A 329 2.52 -8.20 -4.78
CA GLU A 329 3.16 -8.76 -3.60
C GLU A 329 2.22 -9.67 -2.79
N ARG A 330 0.97 -9.91 -3.25
CA ARG A 330 -0.01 -10.74 -2.53
C ARG A 330 -0.41 -12.01 -3.26
N LEU A 331 -0.58 -11.97 -4.57
CA LEU A 331 -1.11 -13.12 -5.31
C LEU A 331 -0.11 -14.28 -5.41
N TYR A 332 1.19 -13.97 -5.41
CA TYR A 332 2.26 -14.94 -5.66
C TYR A 332 3.12 -15.25 -4.43
N ARG A 333 2.93 -14.51 -3.33
CA ARG A 333 3.72 -14.69 -2.12
C ARG A 333 3.46 -16.06 -1.50
N ALA A 334 4.50 -16.61 -0.89
CA ALA A 334 4.39 -17.70 0.04
C ALA A 334 3.74 -17.21 1.34
N ASP A 335 3.24 -18.16 2.11
CA ASP A 335 2.90 -18.00 3.51
C ASP A 335 3.96 -17.23 4.31
N HIS A 336 3.56 -16.60 5.41
CA HIS A 336 4.50 -16.00 6.34
C HIS A 336 5.54 -17.03 6.77
N VAL A 337 6.79 -16.60 6.94
CA VAL A 337 7.89 -17.53 7.18
C VAL A 337 7.66 -18.35 8.45
N ILE A 338 7.13 -17.72 9.51
CA ILE A 338 6.61 -18.42 10.69
C ILE A 338 5.07 -18.47 10.57
N PRO A 339 4.47 -19.64 10.34
CA PRO A 339 3.01 -19.75 10.27
C PRO A 339 2.35 -19.46 11.61
N GLU A 340 1.22 -18.75 11.59
CA GLU A 340 0.43 -18.37 12.76
C GLU A 340 0.00 -19.58 13.56
N GLN A 341 -0.31 -20.70 12.90
CA GLN A 341 -0.69 -21.96 13.55
C GLN A 341 0.36 -22.46 14.56
N GLN A 342 1.65 -22.18 14.31
CA GLN A 342 2.74 -22.64 15.18
C GLN A 342 2.82 -21.81 16.47
N ILE A 343 2.43 -20.54 16.41
CA ILE A 343 2.53 -19.58 17.52
C ILE A 343 1.18 -19.40 18.24
N GLY A 344 0.07 -19.59 17.51
CA GLY A 344 -1.30 -19.40 17.97
C GLY A 344 -1.82 -17.96 17.82
N SER A 345 -1.03 -17.05 17.25
CA SER A 345 -1.38 -15.65 17.02
C SER A 345 -0.53 -15.01 15.93
N GLU A 346 -0.93 -13.81 15.50
CA GLU A 346 -0.16 -12.91 14.64
C GLU A 346 1.07 -12.29 15.32
N ILE A 347 0.98 -12.10 16.64
CA ILE A 347 2.13 -11.71 17.44
C ILE A 347 3.10 -12.89 17.51
N GLY A 348 4.36 -12.66 17.13
CA GLY A 348 5.43 -13.65 17.06
C GLY A 348 5.56 -14.37 15.71
N SER A 349 4.58 -14.24 14.82
CA SER A 349 4.57 -14.83 13.46
C SER A 349 4.62 -13.75 12.36
N ARG A 350 3.81 -12.69 12.52
CA ARG A 350 3.70 -11.52 11.62
C ARG A 350 4.19 -10.24 12.29
N TYR A 351 3.81 -10.00 13.54
CA TYR A 351 4.17 -8.78 14.26
C TYR A 351 5.03 -9.10 15.47
N PHE A 352 5.99 -8.24 15.82
CA PHE A 352 6.94 -8.51 16.91
C PHE A 352 7.59 -9.90 16.82
N VAL A 353 8.19 -10.20 15.66
CA VAL A 353 8.75 -11.52 15.37
C VAL A 353 10.20 -11.59 15.87
N PRO A 354 10.57 -12.59 16.71
CA PRO A 354 11.96 -12.77 17.10
C PRO A 354 12.83 -13.06 15.88
N LYS A 355 13.78 -12.16 15.59
CA LYS A 355 14.63 -12.21 14.39
C LYS A 355 15.41 -13.52 14.27
N ARG A 356 15.86 -14.06 15.40
CA ARG A 356 16.55 -15.36 15.46
C ARG A 356 15.63 -16.52 15.07
N ALA A 357 14.39 -16.53 15.55
CA ALA A 357 13.44 -17.58 15.21
C ALA A 357 13.10 -17.52 13.71
N LEU A 358 12.82 -16.32 13.20
CA LEU A 358 12.52 -16.10 11.78
C LEU A 358 13.64 -16.61 10.88
N SER A 359 14.88 -16.18 11.11
CA SER A 359 16.04 -16.61 10.30
C SER A 359 16.28 -18.12 10.35
N GLN A 360 16.01 -18.77 11.49
CA GLN A 360 16.11 -20.23 11.59
C GLN A 360 15.04 -20.94 10.78
N VAL A 361 13.78 -20.49 10.87
CA VAL A 361 12.66 -21.10 10.12
C VAL A 361 12.80 -20.83 8.62
N GLU A 362 13.22 -19.63 8.22
CA GLU A 362 13.52 -19.28 6.83
C GLU A 362 14.57 -20.24 6.24
N ALA A 363 15.69 -20.42 6.94
CA ALA A 363 16.76 -21.33 6.51
C ALA A 363 16.28 -22.79 6.43
N GLN A 364 15.42 -23.22 7.35
CA GLN A 364 14.83 -24.57 7.33
C GLN A 364 13.89 -24.75 6.12
N LYS A 365 12.99 -23.79 5.85
CA LYS A 365 12.09 -23.81 4.69
C LYS A 365 12.89 -23.87 3.39
N MET A 366 13.94 -23.04 3.25
CA MET A 366 14.82 -23.05 2.09
C MET A 366 15.59 -24.37 1.95
N ALA A 367 16.17 -24.89 3.05
CA ALA A 367 16.91 -26.15 3.02
C ALA A 367 16.00 -27.32 2.59
N ALA A 368 14.76 -27.35 3.08
CA ALA A 368 13.75 -28.34 2.68
C ALA A 368 13.37 -28.23 1.19
N ALA A 369 13.41 -27.01 0.63
CA ALA A 369 13.17 -26.74 -0.79
C ALA A 369 14.45 -26.79 -1.66
N GLY A 370 15.56 -27.34 -1.16
CA GLY A 370 16.81 -27.47 -1.92
C GLY A 370 17.50 -26.13 -2.24
N GLY A 371 17.26 -25.11 -1.42
CA GLY A 371 17.80 -23.76 -1.57
C GLY A 371 16.96 -22.82 -2.43
N LEU A 372 15.78 -23.25 -2.89
CA LEU A 372 14.85 -22.41 -3.64
C LEU A 372 14.21 -21.33 -2.74
N LEU A 373 13.92 -20.18 -3.34
CA LEU A 373 13.24 -19.05 -2.67
C LEU A 373 11.72 -19.18 -2.64
N SER A 374 11.13 -20.04 -3.48
CA SER A 374 9.68 -20.20 -3.61
C SER A 374 8.91 -20.34 -2.28
N PRO A 375 9.39 -21.05 -1.22
CA PRO A 375 8.67 -21.14 0.06
C PRO A 375 8.82 -19.90 0.97
N VAL A 376 9.63 -18.91 0.58
CA VAL A 376 9.98 -17.70 1.34
C VAL A 376 10.04 -16.48 0.39
N SER A 377 9.12 -16.44 -0.57
CA SER A 377 9.06 -15.44 -1.63
C SER A 377 7.81 -14.58 -1.49
N ILE A 378 7.93 -13.28 -1.75
CA ILE A 378 6.84 -12.32 -1.96
C ILE A 378 6.43 -12.30 -3.43
N LEU A 379 7.38 -12.17 -4.35
CA LEU A 379 7.04 -11.96 -5.78
C LEU A 379 6.65 -13.27 -6.50
N GLY A 380 7.02 -14.42 -5.95
CA GLY A 380 7.06 -15.68 -6.67
C GLY A 380 8.13 -15.69 -7.76
N ASP A 381 8.44 -16.88 -8.29
CA ASP A 381 9.58 -17.07 -9.19
C ASP A 381 9.44 -16.29 -10.52
N SER A 382 8.25 -16.35 -11.13
CA SER A 382 8.03 -15.74 -12.45
C SER A 382 8.08 -14.20 -12.41
N GLN A 383 7.50 -13.60 -11.37
CA GLN A 383 7.50 -12.14 -11.25
C GLN A 383 8.88 -11.62 -10.84
N ARG A 384 9.59 -12.33 -9.95
CA ARG A 384 10.98 -12.00 -9.58
C ARG A 384 11.90 -11.99 -10.79
N ASP A 385 11.81 -13.01 -11.64
CA ASP A 385 12.60 -13.08 -12.89
C ASP A 385 12.20 -11.99 -13.89
N TRP A 386 10.90 -11.70 -14.00
CA TRP A 386 10.40 -10.57 -14.80
C TRP A 386 10.97 -9.24 -14.30
N TRP A 387 10.90 -8.96 -13.00
CA TRP A 387 11.40 -7.72 -12.41
C TRP A 387 12.89 -7.53 -12.66
N LYS A 388 13.69 -8.58 -12.41
CA LYS A 388 15.14 -8.58 -12.70
C LYS A 388 15.41 -8.31 -14.18
N THR A 389 14.62 -8.93 -15.06
CA THR A 389 14.75 -8.74 -16.51
C THR A 389 14.43 -7.30 -16.93
N GLN A 390 13.32 -6.74 -16.44
CA GLN A 390 12.93 -5.36 -16.75
C GLN A 390 13.95 -4.35 -16.23
N LEU A 391 14.39 -4.51 -14.98
CA LEU A 391 15.35 -3.59 -14.37
C LEU A 391 16.68 -3.59 -15.13
N ARG A 392 17.19 -4.77 -15.52
CA ARG A 392 18.41 -4.90 -16.34
C ARG A 392 18.27 -4.27 -17.73
N ALA A 393 17.07 -4.37 -18.33
CA ALA A 393 16.80 -3.81 -19.65
C ALA A 393 16.58 -2.29 -19.64
N SER A 394 16.32 -1.71 -18.47
CA SER A 394 16.01 -0.30 -18.35
C SER A 394 17.21 0.60 -18.69
N THR A 395 16.93 1.65 -19.45
CA THR A 395 17.91 2.65 -19.94
C THR A 395 17.50 4.08 -19.57
N THR A 396 16.51 4.22 -18.69
CA THR A 396 15.96 5.52 -18.27
C THR A 396 16.79 6.13 -17.15
N ALA A 397 16.65 7.44 -16.96
CA ALA A 397 17.36 8.16 -15.89
C ALA A 397 16.95 7.65 -14.49
N TRP A 398 15.73 7.14 -14.34
CA TRP A 398 15.19 6.59 -13.09
C TRP A 398 14.45 5.28 -13.30
N ASN A 399 14.68 4.34 -12.38
CA ASN A 399 13.84 3.18 -12.17
C ASN A 399 12.99 3.44 -10.93
N LEU A 400 11.67 3.39 -11.09
CA LEU A 400 10.71 3.45 -10.00
C LEU A 400 10.14 2.05 -9.79
N TRP A 401 9.95 1.66 -8.54
CA TRP A 401 9.30 0.41 -8.18
C TRP A 401 8.06 0.73 -7.36
N GLY A 402 6.87 0.61 -7.96
CA GLY A 402 5.63 0.72 -7.21
C GLY A 402 5.26 -0.64 -6.63
N ASN A 403 5.13 -0.70 -5.31
CA ASN A 403 4.83 -1.93 -4.59
C ASN A 403 4.04 -1.65 -3.31
N GLU A 404 3.52 -2.72 -2.72
CA GLU A 404 2.59 -2.70 -1.61
C GLU A 404 3.31 -2.44 -0.29
N VAL A 405 4.30 -3.29 0.06
CA VAL A 405 4.91 -3.36 1.40
C VAL A 405 6.35 -2.83 1.47
N SER A 406 6.74 -2.26 2.60
CA SER A 406 8.06 -1.60 2.75
C SER A 406 9.24 -2.55 2.72
N LEU A 407 10.31 -2.12 2.04
CA LEU A 407 11.61 -2.78 2.01
C LEU A 407 12.50 -2.37 3.17
N LEU A 408 12.19 -1.24 3.83
CA LEU A 408 12.96 -0.72 4.96
C LEU A 408 12.87 -1.66 6.16
N ARG A 409 14.04 -2.07 6.67
CA ARG A 409 14.15 -2.82 7.91
C ARG A 409 13.61 -2.00 9.09
N MET A 410 12.68 -2.60 9.82
CA MET A 410 12.13 -2.11 11.08
C MET A 410 12.37 -3.14 12.18
N GLN A 411 13.50 -2.97 12.84
CA GLN A 411 13.90 -3.82 13.96
C GLN A 411 14.01 -3.04 15.26
N PHE A 412 14.09 -3.81 16.33
CA PHE A 412 14.24 -3.34 17.69
C PHE A 412 15.08 -4.33 18.50
N ASP A 413 16.02 -3.82 19.32
CA ASP A 413 16.84 -4.63 20.23
C ASP A 413 16.24 -4.52 21.65
N GLY A 414 15.57 -5.59 22.08
CA GLY A 414 14.87 -5.65 23.36
C GLY A 414 15.80 -5.44 24.55
N ALA A 415 16.99 -6.06 24.53
CA ALA A 415 17.97 -5.87 25.59
C ALA A 415 18.43 -4.41 25.71
N GLN A 416 18.70 -3.75 24.58
CA GLN A 416 19.09 -2.34 24.58
C GLN A 416 17.98 -1.41 25.05
N ALA A 417 16.74 -1.67 24.64
CA ALA A 417 15.62 -0.83 25.02
C ALA A 417 15.26 -0.98 26.49
N VAL A 418 15.18 -2.21 27.00
CA VAL A 418 14.98 -2.49 28.43
C VAL A 418 16.11 -1.85 29.25
N ALA A 419 17.35 -1.98 28.80
CA ALA A 419 18.49 -1.32 29.43
C ALA A 419 18.35 0.22 29.46
N GLY A 420 17.87 0.83 28.38
CA GLY A 420 17.59 2.27 28.31
C GLY A 420 16.53 2.71 29.31
N LEU A 421 15.42 1.97 29.40
CA LEU A 421 14.34 2.24 30.36
C LEU A 421 14.83 2.10 31.81
N LEU A 422 15.58 1.04 32.11
CA LEU A 422 16.17 0.83 33.43
C LEU A 422 17.18 1.94 33.81
N ALA A 423 18.03 2.34 32.87
CA ALA A 423 18.98 3.44 33.08
C ALA A 423 18.27 4.77 33.37
N GLN A 424 17.20 5.07 32.62
CA GLN A 424 16.38 6.25 32.85
C GLN A 424 15.66 6.19 34.20
N GLY A 425 15.11 5.03 34.57
CA GLY A 425 14.50 4.80 35.88
C GLY A 425 15.47 5.03 37.04
N LEU A 426 16.72 4.55 36.90
CA LEU A 426 17.78 4.81 37.88
C LEU A 426 18.13 6.30 38.00
N ALA A 427 18.24 7.02 36.88
CA ALA A 427 18.52 8.44 36.89
C ALA A 427 17.37 9.26 37.51
N THR A 428 16.12 8.85 37.31
CA THR A 428 14.96 9.46 37.97
C THR A 428 14.99 9.22 39.48
N ALA A 429 15.33 8.01 39.92
CA ALA A 429 15.45 7.68 41.35
C ALA A 429 16.66 8.34 42.02
N GLN A 430 17.76 8.52 41.28
CA GLN A 430 19.02 9.12 41.75
C GLN A 430 19.51 10.16 40.73
N PRO A 431 19.08 11.43 40.83
CA PRO A 431 19.39 12.48 39.85
C PRO A 431 20.88 12.69 39.57
N VAL A 432 21.75 12.33 40.52
CA VAL A 432 23.22 12.37 40.35
C VAL A 432 23.71 11.44 39.23
N LEU A 433 22.95 10.39 38.88
CA LEU A 433 23.28 9.44 37.82
C LEU A 433 22.84 9.90 36.42
N ALA A 434 22.08 11.00 36.30
CA ALA A 434 21.58 11.50 35.03
C ALA A 434 22.66 11.67 33.93
N PRO A 435 23.88 12.18 34.22
CA PRO A 435 24.94 12.27 33.22
C PRO A 435 25.44 10.91 32.71
N LEU A 436 25.19 9.83 33.46
CA LEU A 436 25.66 8.49 33.14
C LEU A 436 24.65 7.66 32.35
N VAL A 437 23.44 8.17 32.07
CA VAL A 437 22.36 7.40 31.41
C VAL A 437 22.83 6.67 30.14
N PRO A 438 23.54 7.31 29.18
CA PRO A 438 24.01 6.61 27.98
C PRO A 438 24.96 5.43 28.30
N SER A 439 25.92 5.65 29.20
CA SER A 439 26.90 4.64 29.62
C SER A 439 26.23 3.52 30.44
N MET A 440 25.27 3.87 31.29
CA MET A 440 24.48 2.90 32.06
C MET A 440 23.63 2.03 31.15
N ALA A 441 22.97 2.61 30.14
CA ALA A 441 22.19 1.86 29.17
C ALA A 441 23.08 0.87 28.38
N GLN A 442 24.27 1.28 27.95
CA GLN A 442 25.23 0.38 27.30
C GLN A 442 25.69 -0.75 28.23
N ALA A 443 26.06 -0.43 29.47
CA ALA A 443 26.50 -1.42 30.45
C ALA A 443 25.38 -2.43 30.81
N LEU A 444 24.17 -1.93 31.03
CA LEU A 444 22.98 -2.75 31.27
C LEU A 444 22.67 -3.65 30.08
N ALA A 445 22.74 -3.15 28.84
CA ALA A 445 22.49 -3.95 27.66
C ALA A 445 23.49 -5.12 27.54
N GLN A 446 24.77 -4.88 27.84
CA GLN A 446 25.79 -5.94 27.90
C GLN A 446 25.48 -6.97 29.00
N ASP A 447 25.12 -6.50 30.19
CA ASP A 447 24.78 -7.37 31.32
C ASP A 447 23.50 -8.20 31.10
N LEU A 448 22.53 -7.66 30.36
CA LEU A 448 21.29 -8.35 29.98
C LEU A 448 21.52 -9.37 28.88
N LYS A 449 22.35 -9.07 27.87
CA LYS A 449 22.74 -10.03 26.82
C LYS A 449 23.54 -11.21 27.38
N GLY A 450 24.25 -11.02 28.49
CA GLY A 450 24.97 -12.06 29.21
C GLY A 450 24.19 -12.74 30.33
N ALA A 451 22.89 -12.43 30.50
CA ALA A 451 22.08 -12.97 31.59
C ALA A 451 21.77 -14.47 31.40
N ASP A 452 21.49 -15.16 32.50
CA ASP A 452 20.88 -16.50 32.46
C ASP A 452 19.37 -16.36 32.24
N HIS A 453 18.86 -17.00 31.20
CA HIS A 453 17.46 -16.95 30.80
C HIS A 453 16.68 -18.25 31.12
N ALA A 454 17.31 -19.25 31.74
CA ALA A 454 16.74 -20.59 31.94
C ALA A 454 15.42 -20.60 32.74
N SER A 455 15.19 -19.58 33.58
CA SER A 455 13.98 -19.45 34.40
C SER A 455 12.82 -18.72 33.70
N GLY A 456 13.00 -18.29 32.44
CA GLY A 456 12.05 -17.42 31.73
C GLY A 456 12.10 -15.94 32.15
N LYS A 457 12.85 -15.62 33.21
CA LYS A 457 13.28 -14.25 33.55
C LYS A 457 14.80 -14.16 33.51
N PRO A 458 15.36 -13.02 33.09
CA PRO A 458 16.79 -12.80 33.06
C PRO A 458 17.35 -12.75 34.49
N VAL A 459 18.42 -13.49 34.73
CA VAL A 459 19.19 -13.46 35.98
C VAL A 459 20.60 -12.99 35.67
N THR A 460 20.98 -11.83 36.20
CA THR A 460 22.32 -11.26 36.02
C THR A 460 22.83 -10.61 37.30
N ALA A 461 24.16 -10.61 37.44
CA ALA A 461 24.86 -9.93 38.53
C ALA A 461 25.17 -8.45 38.21
N TYR A 462 24.90 -8.03 36.98
CA TYR A 462 25.23 -6.71 36.43
C TYR A 462 26.71 -6.30 36.61
N PRO A 463 27.68 -7.16 36.21
CA PRO A 463 29.09 -6.89 36.44
C PRO A 463 29.57 -5.60 35.76
N THR A 464 29.04 -5.29 34.57
CA THR A 464 29.46 -4.11 33.79
C THR A 464 28.89 -2.83 34.39
N LEU A 465 27.60 -2.81 34.72
CA LEU A 465 26.98 -1.64 35.36
C LEU A 465 27.59 -1.37 36.75
N SER A 466 27.79 -2.42 37.55
CA SER A 466 28.40 -2.32 38.88
C SER A 466 29.80 -1.71 38.80
N ALA A 467 30.62 -2.15 37.83
CA ALA A 467 31.94 -1.57 37.59
C ALA A 467 31.87 -0.09 37.16
N LEU A 468 30.95 0.26 36.25
CA LEU A 468 30.73 1.64 35.80
C LEU A 468 30.37 2.57 36.96
N LEU A 469 29.39 2.18 37.78
CA LEU A 469 28.93 2.99 38.90
C LEU A 469 29.96 3.08 40.03
N SER A 470 30.75 2.02 40.25
CA SER A 470 31.89 2.10 41.17
C SER A 470 32.94 3.09 40.69
N ALA A 471 33.22 3.15 39.39
CA ALA A 471 34.23 4.02 38.83
C ALA A 471 33.77 5.49 38.69
N GLN A 472 32.51 5.72 38.28
CA GLN A 472 32.05 7.04 37.87
C GLN A 472 31.05 7.68 38.84
N ALA A 473 30.43 6.91 39.73
CA ALA A 473 29.47 7.41 40.73
C ALA A 473 29.90 7.10 42.19
N SER A 474 31.08 6.50 42.39
CA SER A 474 31.58 6.07 43.71
C SER A 474 30.64 5.12 44.46
N ILE A 475 29.87 4.30 43.74
CA ILE A 475 28.96 3.30 44.32
C ILE A 475 29.68 1.94 44.36
N PRO A 476 30.17 1.48 45.53
CA PRO A 476 30.92 0.23 45.60
C PRO A 476 30.03 -0.99 45.33
N PRO A 477 30.58 -2.13 44.86
CA PRO A 477 29.80 -3.32 44.51
C PRO A 477 28.85 -3.82 45.61
N ALA A 478 29.24 -3.71 46.88
CA ALA A 478 28.39 -4.10 48.01
C ALA A 478 27.16 -3.18 48.15
N ALA A 479 27.33 -1.87 47.93
CA ALA A 479 26.21 -0.92 47.95
C ALA A 479 25.30 -1.12 46.72
N PHE A 480 25.88 -1.36 45.55
CA PHE A 480 25.13 -1.72 44.34
C PHE A 480 24.24 -2.95 44.57
N ALA A 481 24.82 -4.03 45.10
CA ALA A 481 24.11 -5.27 45.36
C ALA A 481 22.98 -5.11 46.38
N ALA A 482 23.15 -4.23 47.38
CA ALA A 482 22.15 -4.00 48.42
C ALA A 482 21.03 -3.04 48.01
N GLN A 483 21.33 -2.02 47.18
CA GLN A 483 20.44 -0.87 46.97
C GLN A 483 19.93 -0.73 45.54
N ILE A 484 20.71 -1.13 44.53
CA ILE A 484 20.38 -0.92 43.11
C ILE A 484 19.90 -2.20 42.46
N LYS A 485 20.63 -3.31 42.67
CA LYS A 485 20.29 -4.61 42.07
C LYS A 485 18.83 -5.04 42.33
N PRO A 486 18.30 -4.98 43.57
CA PRO A 486 16.92 -5.41 43.81
C PRO A 486 15.88 -4.58 43.05
N ALA A 487 16.14 -3.28 42.87
CA ALA A 487 15.26 -2.38 42.13
C ALA A 487 15.29 -2.64 40.62
N LEU A 488 16.46 -3.03 40.08
CA LEU A 488 16.59 -3.47 38.70
C LEU A 488 15.88 -4.81 38.47
N ASP A 489 16.15 -5.80 39.32
CA ASP A 489 15.54 -7.13 39.22
C ASP A 489 14.01 -7.09 39.28
N ALA A 490 13.44 -6.19 40.09
CA ALA A 490 12.00 -6.00 40.21
C ALA A 490 11.35 -5.45 38.93
N GLN A 491 12.12 -4.81 38.06
CA GLN A 491 11.66 -4.18 36.81
C GLN A 491 12.00 -5.00 35.56
N LEU A 492 12.70 -6.14 35.70
CA LEU A 492 13.05 -6.97 34.55
C LEU A 492 11.81 -7.59 33.90
N PRO A 493 11.66 -7.47 32.57
CA PRO A 493 10.62 -8.17 31.83
C PRO A 493 10.93 -9.68 31.71
N PRO A 494 9.98 -10.48 31.20
CA PRO A 494 10.26 -11.83 30.73
C PRO A 494 11.43 -11.85 29.73
N SER A 495 12.22 -12.92 29.75
CA SER A 495 13.42 -13.07 28.90
C SER A 495 13.14 -12.90 27.40
N LEU A 496 11.94 -13.25 26.93
CA LEU A 496 11.58 -13.10 25.52
C LEU A 496 11.73 -11.64 25.06
N LEU A 497 11.34 -10.65 25.88
CA LEU A 497 11.41 -9.23 25.53
C LEU A 497 12.85 -8.68 25.43
N LEU A 498 13.87 -9.52 25.62
CA LEU A 498 15.27 -9.16 25.45
C LEU A 498 15.86 -9.58 24.10
N ASP A 499 15.10 -10.31 23.27
CA ASP A 499 15.52 -10.68 21.92
C ASP A 499 15.58 -9.46 20.97
N GLU A 500 16.20 -9.67 19.81
CA GLU A 500 16.04 -8.77 18.66
C GLU A 500 14.75 -9.13 17.91
N TYR A 501 13.95 -8.12 17.60
CA TYR A 501 12.64 -8.26 16.98
C TYR A 501 12.57 -7.53 15.64
N LEU A 502 11.83 -8.11 14.71
CA LEU A 502 11.27 -7.41 13.55
C LEU A 502 9.84 -7.00 13.88
N LEU A 503 9.48 -5.75 13.58
CA LEU A 503 8.18 -5.22 13.98
C LEU A 503 7.05 -5.70 13.07
N ASN A 504 7.31 -5.83 11.77
CA ASN A 504 6.35 -6.30 10.79
C ASN A 504 7.05 -7.26 9.79
N ALA A 505 6.70 -8.54 9.89
CA ALA A 505 7.14 -9.63 9.03
C ALA A 505 6.07 -10.04 8.00
N ASP A 506 4.94 -9.33 7.92
CA ASP A 506 4.10 -9.37 6.72
C ASP A 506 4.80 -8.70 5.52
N GLN A 507 5.63 -7.68 5.81
CA GLN A 507 6.44 -6.98 4.81
C GLN A 507 7.74 -7.72 4.43
N TRP A 508 8.59 -7.10 3.62
CA TRP A 508 9.88 -7.64 3.19
C TRP A 508 10.85 -8.02 4.32
N ASP A 509 10.61 -7.55 5.55
CA ASP A 509 11.34 -8.01 6.74
C ASP A 509 11.07 -9.48 7.09
N GLY A 510 9.91 -10.01 6.74
CA GLY A 510 9.57 -11.42 6.88
C GLY A 510 10.20 -12.33 5.83
N TYR A 511 10.58 -11.77 4.67
CA TYR A 511 11.02 -12.50 3.48
C TYR A 511 12.47 -12.10 3.10
N ASN A 512 13.34 -12.19 4.10
CA ASN A 512 14.68 -11.62 4.07
C ASN A 512 15.56 -12.26 2.98
N ALA A 513 15.41 -13.56 2.74
CA ALA A 513 16.16 -14.28 1.71
C ALA A 513 15.87 -13.76 0.30
N GLU A 514 14.61 -13.53 -0.04
CA GLU A 514 14.25 -12.95 -1.34
C GLU A 514 14.64 -11.47 -1.44
N ARG A 515 14.47 -10.69 -0.36
CA ARG A 515 14.96 -9.30 -0.33
C ARG A 515 16.45 -9.25 -0.65
N LYS A 516 17.26 -10.08 0.00
CA LYS A 516 18.71 -10.16 -0.24
C LYS A 516 19.03 -10.54 -1.68
N ASP A 517 18.30 -11.48 -2.28
CA ASP A 517 18.49 -11.87 -3.68
C ASP A 517 18.20 -10.71 -4.66
N LEU A 518 17.13 -9.95 -4.42
CA LEU A 518 16.81 -8.76 -5.21
C LEU A 518 17.84 -7.64 -5.01
N MET A 519 18.19 -7.34 -3.76
CA MET A 519 19.11 -6.24 -3.46
C MET A 519 20.56 -6.56 -3.86
N ALA A 520 20.99 -7.82 -3.75
CA ALA A 520 22.25 -8.28 -4.34
C ALA A 520 22.24 -8.12 -5.86
N PHE A 521 21.13 -8.43 -6.54
CA PHE A 521 21.01 -8.19 -7.97
C PHE A 521 21.14 -6.70 -8.33
N VAL A 522 20.50 -5.78 -7.58
CA VAL A 522 20.62 -4.33 -7.79
C VAL A 522 22.08 -3.89 -7.64
N ARG A 523 22.74 -4.32 -6.55
CA ARG A 523 24.16 -4.03 -6.28
C ARG A 523 25.06 -4.55 -7.41
N ASP A 524 24.92 -5.82 -7.76
CA ASP A 524 25.84 -6.53 -8.68
C ASP A 524 25.65 -6.09 -10.14
N THR A 525 24.47 -5.56 -10.49
CA THR A 525 24.22 -4.93 -11.80
C THR A 525 24.61 -3.45 -11.84
N GLY A 526 25.03 -2.87 -10.71
CA GLY A 526 25.45 -1.47 -10.62
C GLY A 526 24.30 -0.46 -10.77
N VAL A 527 23.05 -0.90 -10.58
CA VAL A 527 21.89 -0.01 -10.58
C VAL A 527 21.95 0.90 -9.35
N ARG A 528 21.87 2.21 -9.56
CA ARG A 528 21.92 3.23 -8.48
C ARG A 528 20.80 4.27 -8.55
N ASN A 529 19.90 4.11 -9.52
CA ASN A 529 18.80 5.04 -9.80
C ASN A 529 17.43 4.40 -9.52
N LEU A 530 17.37 3.44 -8.59
CA LEU A 530 16.17 2.73 -8.20
C LEU A 530 15.54 3.38 -6.95
N VAL A 531 14.24 3.68 -7.01
CA VAL A 531 13.45 4.21 -5.89
C VAL A 531 12.12 3.47 -5.80
N ALA A 532 11.82 2.87 -4.64
CA ALA A 532 10.52 2.30 -4.35
C ALA A 532 9.51 3.38 -3.93
N LEU A 533 8.25 3.15 -4.30
CA LEU A 533 7.06 3.89 -3.90
C LEU A 533 6.15 2.88 -3.21
N THR A 534 5.92 3.05 -1.91
CA THR A 534 5.34 2.02 -1.07
C THR A 534 4.17 2.55 -0.21
N GLY A 535 3.20 1.68 0.12
CA GLY A 535 2.06 1.95 0.99
C GLY A 535 2.03 1.07 2.25
N ASP A 536 0.89 0.41 2.49
CA ASP A 536 0.57 -0.56 3.56
C ASP A 536 0.66 -0.02 5.00
N ILE A 537 1.83 0.43 5.45
CA ILE A 537 2.13 0.55 6.88
C ILE A 537 1.47 1.73 7.62
N HIS A 538 0.68 2.56 6.91
CA HIS A 538 0.02 3.74 7.47
C HIS A 538 0.97 4.72 8.19
N ALA A 539 2.17 4.92 7.64
CA ALA A 539 3.16 5.89 8.13
C ALA A 539 3.96 6.49 6.99
N PHE A 540 4.53 7.68 7.21
CA PHE A 540 5.50 8.25 6.28
C PHE A 540 6.91 7.84 6.65
N PHE A 541 7.52 6.94 5.87
CA PHE A 541 8.93 6.55 6.01
C PHE A 541 9.74 6.91 4.78
N ALA A 542 11.03 7.18 4.98
CA ALA A 542 11.98 7.29 3.88
C ALA A 542 13.36 6.81 4.32
N GLY A 543 14.03 6.10 3.42
CA GLY A 543 15.28 5.46 3.80
C GLY A 543 16.04 4.85 2.65
N SER A 544 17.25 4.37 2.97
CA SER A 544 18.04 3.55 2.06
C SER A 544 17.76 2.08 2.32
N VAL A 545 17.48 1.32 1.26
CA VAL A 545 17.42 -0.14 1.33
C VAL A 545 18.83 -0.70 1.24
N MET A 546 19.18 -1.59 2.16
CA MET A 546 20.50 -2.21 2.23
C MET A 546 20.53 -3.51 1.42
N ASP A 547 21.70 -3.87 0.88
CA ASP A 547 21.94 -5.16 0.22
C ASP A 547 21.68 -6.34 1.16
N ASP A 548 22.19 -6.23 2.38
CA ASP A 548 21.92 -7.12 3.51
C ASP A 548 22.00 -6.32 4.82
N TYR A 549 20.85 -6.06 5.43
CA TYR A 549 20.74 -5.39 6.73
C TYR A 549 21.48 -6.12 7.88
N ASP A 550 21.72 -7.41 7.73
CA ASP A 550 22.36 -8.27 8.73
C ASP A 550 23.86 -8.45 8.46
N ALA A 551 24.40 -7.85 7.39
CA ALA A 551 25.83 -7.87 7.12
C ALA A 551 26.61 -7.02 8.16
N ALA A 552 27.90 -7.34 8.33
CA ALA A 552 28.78 -6.55 9.20
C ALA A 552 28.95 -5.10 8.73
N ALA A 553 28.81 -4.85 7.43
CA ALA A 553 28.83 -3.54 6.80
C ALA A 553 27.77 -3.50 5.68
N PRO A 554 26.50 -3.22 6.02
CA PRO A 554 25.41 -3.12 5.05
C PRO A 554 25.68 -1.99 4.04
N GLU A 555 25.47 -2.26 2.74
CA GLU A 555 25.64 -1.27 1.68
C GLU A 555 24.27 -0.79 1.17
N PRO A 556 24.01 0.54 1.09
CA PRO A 556 22.78 1.05 0.51
C PRO A 556 22.75 0.85 -1.01
N VAL A 557 21.66 0.28 -1.53
CA VAL A 557 21.52 -0.05 -2.97
C VAL A 557 20.37 0.67 -3.67
N MET A 558 19.33 1.08 -2.94
CA MET A 558 18.21 1.86 -3.47
C MET A 558 17.57 2.71 -2.37
N VAL A 559 16.58 3.53 -2.73
CA VAL A 559 15.76 4.29 -1.77
C VAL A 559 14.36 3.71 -1.72
N ASP A 560 13.73 3.74 -0.56
CA ASP A 560 12.32 3.43 -0.38
C ASP A 560 11.60 4.66 0.22
N LEU A 561 10.49 5.05 -0.39
CA LEU A 561 9.62 6.16 -0.01
C LEU A 561 8.22 5.62 0.28
N VAL A 562 7.85 5.61 1.56
CA VAL A 562 6.60 5.03 2.04
C VAL A 562 5.59 6.14 2.34
N THR A 563 4.41 6.10 1.73
CA THR A 563 3.32 7.03 2.01
C THR A 563 2.48 6.54 3.19
N ALA A 564 1.99 7.49 4.00
CA ALA A 564 0.92 7.21 4.93
C ALA A 564 -0.38 6.88 4.19
N GLY A 565 -1.33 6.25 4.89
CA GLY A 565 -2.67 6.02 4.36
C GLY A 565 -3.45 7.32 4.20
N ILE A 566 -4.34 7.37 3.20
CA ILE A 566 -5.24 8.49 2.98
C ILE A 566 -6.12 8.74 4.21
N SER A 567 -6.64 7.68 4.82
CA SER A 567 -7.52 7.76 5.99
C SER A 567 -7.31 6.68 7.03
N SER A 568 -6.73 5.54 6.66
CA SER A 568 -6.53 4.41 7.55
C SER A 568 -5.79 4.80 8.84
N ASN A 569 -6.11 4.10 9.93
CA ASN A 569 -5.56 4.38 11.26
C ASN A 569 -4.03 4.26 11.25
N SER A 570 -3.34 5.19 11.91
CA SER A 570 -1.88 5.32 11.82
C SER A 570 -1.14 4.14 12.43
N PHE A 571 0.09 3.86 11.96
CA PHE A 571 0.96 2.83 12.54
C PHE A 571 1.13 2.98 14.06
N PHE A 572 1.26 4.23 14.51
CA PHE A 572 1.31 4.59 15.92
C PHE A 572 0.08 4.12 16.70
N SER A 573 -1.12 4.31 16.14
CA SER A 573 -2.37 3.94 16.81
C SER A 573 -2.47 2.43 17.05
N TYR A 574 -1.98 1.61 16.11
CA TYR A 574 -1.94 0.15 16.25
C TYR A 574 -1.02 -0.25 17.42
N PHE A 575 0.23 0.21 17.43
CA PHE A 575 1.18 -0.13 18.49
C PHE A 575 0.77 0.44 19.85
N LYS A 576 0.14 1.63 19.87
CA LYS A 576 -0.45 2.19 21.08
C LYS A 576 -1.53 1.26 21.64
N ASN A 577 -2.44 0.77 20.79
CA ASN A 577 -3.47 -0.15 21.21
C ASN A 577 -2.89 -1.46 21.79
N VAL A 578 -1.85 -2.01 21.15
CA VAL A 578 -1.16 -3.22 21.66
C VAL A 578 -0.62 -3.00 23.06
N VAL A 579 0.17 -1.94 23.31
CA VAL A 579 0.77 -1.70 24.64
C VAL A 579 -0.26 -1.31 25.72
N ASP A 580 -1.47 -0.89 25.33
CA ASP A 580 -2.55 -0.55 26.26
C ASP A 580 -3.47 -1.71 26.58
N THR A 581 -3.62 -2.66 25.67
CA THR A 581 -4.59 -3.75 25.80
C THR A 581 -3.95 -5.11 26.10
N ASP A 582 -2.68 -5.32 25.72
CA ASP A 582 -1.94 -6.54 26.03
C ASP A 582 -0.99 -6.35 27.24
N PRO A 583 -1.28 -7.01 28.39
CA PRO A 583 -0.42 -6.94 29.57
C PRO A 583 1.02 -7.38 29.34
N SER A 584 1.27 -8.26 28.35
CA SER A 584 2.62 -8.72 28.01
C SER A 584 3.48 -7.60 27.40
N PHE A 585 2.86 -6.65 26.71
CA PHE A 585 3.54 -5.53 26.05
C PHE A 585 3.40 -4.19 26.79
N ALA A 586 2.60 -4.12 27.86
CA ALA A 586 2.47 -2.92 28.70
C ALA A 586 3.82 -2.32 29.16
N PRO A 587 4.87 -3.11 29.51
CA PRO A 587 6.19 -2.55 29.85
C PRO A 587 6.89 -1.82 28.69
N ALA A 588 6.52 -2.11 27.44
CA ALA A 588 7.06 -1.45 26.25
C ALA A 588 6.41 -0.08 25.96
N ARG A 589 5.37 0.31 26.70
CA ARG A 589 4.65 1.59 26.51
C ARG A 589 5.58 2.78 26.27
N PRO A 590 6.64 3.05 27.08
CA PRO A 590 7.49 4.23 26.89
C PRO A 590 8.24 4.29 25.55
N LEU A 591 8.36 3.15 24.86
CA LEU A 591 8.98 3.04 23.53
C LEU A 591 8.00 3.41 22.42
N VAL A 592 6.70 3.39 22.70
CA VAL A 592 5.65 3.79 21.77
C VAL A 592 5.18 5.21 22.09
N TYR A 593 4.81 5.47 23.35
CA TYR A 593 4.37 6.78 23.79
C TYR A 593 4.62 7.04 25.29
N THR A 594 4.57 8.31 25.67
CA THR A 594 4.55 8.76 27.07
C THR A 594 3.40 9.73 27.31
N GLU A 595 3.04 9.98 28.57
CA GLU A 595 1.97 10.93 28.95
C GLU A 595 2.47 12.00 29.92
N PRO A 596 3.44 12.85 29.53
CA PRO A 596 3.81 13.99 30.35
C PRO A 596 2.59 14.91 30.52
N ASP A 597 2.26 15.23 31.77
CA ASP A 597 1.12 16.09 32.13
C ASP A 597 -0.24 15.63 31.57
N GLY A 598 -0.39 14.33 31.29
CA GLY A 598 -1.62 13.74 30.77
C GLY A 598 -1.84 13.87 29.26
N ALA A 599 -0.85 14.36 28.51
CA ALA A 599 -0.92 14.45 27.05
C ALA A 599 -0.09 13.35 26.38
N VAL A 600 -0.69 12.59 25.45
CA VAL A 600 0.01 11.54 24.69
C VAL A 600 1.10 12.17 23.81
N LEU A 601 2.34 11.78 24.06
CA LEU A 601 3.52 12.12 23.26
C LEU A 601 4.03 10.87 22.56
N ASN A 602 3.99 10.86 21.23
CA ASN A 602 4.53 9.77 20.42
C ASN A 602 6.06 9.71 20.53
N THR A 603 6.58 8.64 21.15
CA THR A 603 8.02 8.36 21.24
C THR A 603 8.48 7.35 20.17
N PHE A 604 7.55 6.70 19.48
CA PHE A 604 7.80 5.61 18.55
C PHE A 604 8.69 6.03 17.37
N ASN A 605 8.52 7.25 16.84
CA ASN A 605 9.40 7.79 15.79
C ASN A 605 10.89 7.76 16.21
N ASN A 606 11.18 8.10 17.48
CA ASN A 606 12.55 8.12 18.00
C ASN A 606 13.05 6.71 18.27
N THR A 607 12.19 5.84 18.79
CA THR A 607 12.49 4.41 18.97
C THR A 607 12.90 3.77 17.65
N LEU A 608 12.10 3.95 16.59
CA LEU A 608 12.43 3.41 15.26
C LEU A 608 13.78 3.92 14.77
N LYS A 609 14.04 5.23 14.83
CA LYS A 609 15.33 5.81 14.42
C LYS A 609 16.51 5.29 15.23
N GLN A 610 16.32 5.07 16.54
CA GLN A 610 17.37 4.57 17.41
C GLN A 610 17.84 3.16 17.01
N PHE A 611 16.92 2.26 16.62
CA PHE A 611 17.24 0.85 16.37
C PHE A 611 17.48 0.51 14.89
N ASN A 612 17.16 1.43 13.98
CA ASN A 612 17.29 1.24 12.53
C ASN A 612 18.35 2.17 11.92
N GLY A 613 19.08 2.90 12.76
CA GLY A 613 20.23 3.70 12.36
C GLY A 613 19.95 4.62 11.18
N ASP A 614 20.93 4.69 10.29
CA ASP A 614 20.92 5.62 9.16
C ASP A 614 20.08 5.14 7.96
N TRP A 615 19.62 3.89 7.94
CA TRP A 615 18.77 3.41 6.84
C TRP A 615 17.34 3.92 6.94
N LEU A 616 16.78 4.12 8.14
CA LEU A 616 15.47 4.74 8.33
C LEU A 616 15.64 6.25 8.60
N ARG A 617 15.93 7.02 7.54
CA ARG A 617 16.25 8.46 7.62
C ARG A 617 15.09 9.32 8.11
N TYR A 618 13.87 9.01 7.69
CA TYR A 618 12.66 9.70 8.10
C TYR A 618 11.62 8.71 8.63
N ALA A 619 10.96 9.10 9.71
CA ALA A 619 9.83 8.37 10.26
C ALA A 619 8.80 9.31 10.86
N ASP A 620 7.56 9.21 10.40
CA ASP A 620 6.36 9.76 11.01
C ASP A 620 5.26 8.69 11.06
N THR A 621 5.19 8.01 12.20
CA THR A 621 4.30 6.88 12.50
C THR A 621 2.87 7.28 12.78
N ASP A 622 2.59 8.56 13.03
CA ASP A 622 1.27 9.04 13.40
C ASP A 622 0.73 10.01 12.36
N ALA A 623 0.45 9.50 11.16
CA ALA A 623 0.05 10.32 10.02
C ALA A 623 -1.04 9.67 9.17
N GLN A 624 -1.89 10.53 8.60
CA GLN A 624 -2.63 10.28 7.38
C GLN A 624 -2.17 11.29 6.32
N GLY A 625 -2.18 10.92 5.05
CA GLY A 625 -1.76 11.80 3.99
C GLY A 625 -1.46 11.14 2.66
N PHE A 626 -0.68 11.84 1.86
CA PHE A 626 -0.28 11.41 0.52
C PHE A 626 1.10 11.97 0.15
N ALA A 627 1.74 11.35 -0.83
CA ALA A 627 3.02 11.77 -1.37
C ALA A 627 2.90 12.36 -2.78
N VAL A 628 3.64 13.44 -3.06
CA VAL A 628 3.74 14.05 -4.40
C VAL A 628 5.18 14.10 -4.83
N VAL A 629 5.49 13.50 -5.97
CA VAL A 629 6.82 13.46 -6.58
C VAL A 629 6.90 14.46 -7.72
N THR A 630 8.00 15.21 -7.77
CA THR A 630 8.49 15.92 -8.95
C THR A 630 9.82 15.30 -9.33
N LEU A 631 9.85 14.66 -10.50
CA LEU A 631 10.99 13.91 -11.00
C LEU A 631 11.62 14.65 -12.18
N THR A 632 12.92 14.85 -12.14
CA THR A 632 13.74 15.41 -13.23
C THR A 632 14.91 14.45 -13.50
N PRO A 633 15.68 14.61 -14.60
CA PRO A 633 16.84 13.74 -14.85
C PRO A 633 17.87 13.72 -13.71
N GLY A 634 17.99 14.81 -12.94
CA GLY A 634 19.00 14.96 -11.89
C GLY A 634 18.52 14.69 -10.46
N GLU A 635 17.21 14.78 -10.21
CA GLU A 635 16.65 14.73 -8.85
C GLU A 635 15.22 14.15 -8.86
N LEU A 636 14.95 13.29 -7.88
CA LEU A 636 13.60 12.97 -7.42
C LEU A 636 13.32 13.79 -6.17
N ARG A 637 12.32 14.68 -6.23
CA ARG A 637 11.84 15.45 -5.08
C ARG A 637 10.46 14.95 -4.67
N CYS A 638 10.35 14.35 -3.49
CA CYS A 638 9.10 13.88 -2.92
C CYS A 638 8.63 14.82 -1.79
N VAL A 639 7.34 15.11 -1.73
CA VAL A 639 6.71 15.85 -0.64
C VAL A 639 5.70 14.95 0.04
N PHE A 640 5.93 14.63 1.30
CA PHE A 640 4.93 14.02 2.17
C PHE A 640 4.01 15.09 2.71
N ASN A 641 2.71 14.97 2.43
CA ASN A 641 1.68 15.92 2.84
C ASN A 641 0.86 15.27 3.95
N LYS A 642 1.17 15.61 5.20
CA LYS A 642 0.43 15.13 6.37
C LYS A 642 -0.84 15.95 6.54
N LEU A 643 -1.97 15.29 6.73
CA LEU A 643 -3.26 15.94 6.92
C LEU A 643 -3.47 16.39 8.37
N LYS A 644 -4.31 17.39 8.54
CA LYS A 644 -4.95 17.71 9.82
C LYS A 644 -5.84 16.54 10.23
N PRO A 645 -6.05 16.31 11.54
CA PRO A 645 -7.00 15.31 11.99
C PRO A 645 -8.45 15.71 11.69
N LEU A 646 -9.34 14.74 11.77
CA LEU A 646 -10.79 14.91 11.72
C LEU A 646 -11.28 16.02 12.66
N ALA A 647 -12.11 16.92 12.16
CA ALA A 647 -12.72 18.01 12.92
C ALA A 647 -14.09 17.58 13.45
N GLY A 648 -14.09 16.88 14.59
CA GLY A 648 -15.32 16.28 15.13
C GLY A 648 -15.79 15.11 14.28
N ASN A 649 -16.85 15.30 13.49
CA ASN A 649 -17.34 14.33 12.51
C ASN A 649 -17.29 14.87 11.06
N GLN A 650 -16.43 15.86 10.79
CA GLN A 650 -16.26 16.47 9.47
C GLN A 650 -14.80 16.43 9.06
N ALA A 651 -14.55 16.37 7.76
CA ALA A 651 -13.24 16.71 7.20
C ALA A 651 -12.75 18.09 7.68
N PRO A 652 -11.44 18.28 7.90
CA PRO A 652 -10.88 19.58 8.26
C PRO A 652 -11.05 20.58 7.12
N ALA A 653 -11.10 21.88 7.46
CA ALA A 653 -11.17 22.93 6.46
C ALA A 653 -9.90 22.98 5.60
N LEU A 654 -10.08 23.25 4.30
CA LEU A 654 -8.97 23.45 3.36
C LEU A 654 -8.12 24.70 3.71
N PRO A 655 -6.79 24.67 3.52
CA PRO A 655 -6.01 23.50 3.14
C PRO A 655 -6.03 22.46 4.28
N ALA A 656 -6.34 21.21 3.95
CA ALA A 656 -6.38 20.08 4.86
C ALA A 656 -4.97 19.60 5.22
N VAL A 657 -3.95 19.93 4.42
CA VAL A 657 -2.54 19.65 4.75
C VAL A 657 -2.13 20.45 6.00
N ALA A 658 -1.65 19.73 7.03
CA ALA A 658 -1.11 20.28 8.27
C ALA A 658 0.37 20.61 8.14
N THR A 659 1.17 19.66 7.64
CA THR A 659 2.61 19.80 7.49
C THR A 659 3.09 19.15 6.20
N GLN A 660 4.20 19.65 5.68
CA GLN A 660 4.88 19.09 4.52
C GLN A 660 6.32 18.75 4.89
N THR A 661 6.75 17.54 4.53
CA THR A 661 8.15 17.12 4.64
C THR A 661 8.69 16.92 3.23
N VAL A 662 9.80 17.57 2.91
CA VAL A 662 10.44 17.46 1.59
C VAL A 662 11.61 16.48 1.66
N LEU A 663 11.61 15.52 0.75
CA LEU A 663 12.63 14.52 0.57
C LEU A 663 13.25 14.68 -0.82
N THR A 664 14.57 14.55 -0.92
CA THR A 664 15.27 14.54 -2.20
C THR A 664 16.17 13.34 -2.34
N VAL A 665 16.21 12.77 -3.55
CA VAL A 665 17.13 11.72 -3.97
C VAL A 665 17.86 12.24 -5.19
N ALA A 666 19.19 12.33 -5.11
CA ALA A 666 20.01 12.71 -6.25
C ALA A 666 20.13 11.53 -7.23
N SER A 667 20.17 11.81 -8.52
CA SER A 667 20.36 10.78 -9.54
C SER A 667 21.64 9.97 -9.31
N GLY A 668 21.54 8.65 -9.41
CA GLY A 668 22.66 7.73 -9.18
C GLY A 668 23.07 7.57 -7.71
N SER A 669 22.24 8.02 -6.75
CA SER A 669 22.50 7.90 -5.32
C SER A 669 21.44 7.05 -4.61
N PRO A 670 21.81 5.97 -3.91
CA PRO A 670 20.89 5.18 -3.08
C PRO A 670 20.68 5.82 -1.70
N ALA A 671 20.53 7.14 -1.65
CA ALA A 671 20.41 7.90 -0.40
C ALA A 671 19.36 9.00 -0.52
N VAL A 672 18.59 9.16 0.55
CA VAL A 672 17.57 10.21 0.68
C VAL A 672 18.05 11.30 1.64
N THR A 673 17.80 12.55 1.26
CA THR A 673 17.99 13.73 2.11
C THR A 673 16.62 14.23 2.55
N VAL A 674 16.48 14.53 3.85
CA VAL A 674 15.29 15.17 4.41
C VAL A 674 15.60 16.65 4.57
N ALA A 675 14.79 17.52 3.99
CA ALA A 675 14.92 18.96 4.23
C ALA A 675 14.57 19.25 5.70
N GLY A 676 15.45 19.97 6.39
CA GLY A 676 15.32 20.32 7.81
C GLY A 676 14.39 21.49 8.10
#